data_AF-A0A445E892-F1
#
_entry.id   AF-A0A445E892-F1
#
_cell.length_a   1.000
_cell.length_b   1.000
_cell.length_c   1.000
_cell.angle_alpha   90.00
_cell.angle_beta   90.00
_cell.angle_gamma   90.00
#
_symmetry.space_group_name_H-M   'P 1'
#
loop_
_entity.id
_entity.type
_entity.pdbx_description
1 polymer ?
#
loop_
_entity_poly.entity_id
_entity_poly.type
_entity_poly.pdbx_seq_one_letter_code
_entity_poly.pdbx_strand_id
1 'polypeptide(L)'
;MASEEQNHATHQDSDHHGDGLTGKNKILRRHDSLDMESRIFSNSSAHSKGPSMSMIMHLAFQSIGIVYGDIGTSPLYVYSSTFTDGIKHNDDILGVLSIIFYTITLIPLVKYVLIVLKANDNGDGGTFALYSLICRYAKVSLTPNQQIEDAEVSNYQLDLPENSTTKRASMVKSKLENSYFAKLFLLLVTMLGTSMVIGDGVLTPCISVLSAVGGLKEATSKITDERVVGISIGILICLFMVQRFGTDKVGYSFAPIICVWFLFIGGIGVYNFIKYDPIVIKALNPAYIVYYFRRNKKDAWISLGGVVLSITGTEALFADVGHFTVRSIQISMCSVTYPALILAYTGQASFLRKHNDLVSDTFYKSIPHKLYWPMFVVAVAAAIIASQAMISGTFSIIQQSLALGCFPRVKVVHTSTKYEGQVYVPEINFILMIACVAVTAGFKTTTKIGNAYGIAVVFVMTLTSALLVLVMIMIWKTNLLLIISYVLIIGSVELLYLSSVLYKFKDGGYLPLAFALFLMSIMYIWNDVYRKKYYYELDHKISPQSLKEIIANEKRLHRIPGFAIFYSELVQGIPPIFKHYVSNIPALHSVVVFISIKSLPISKISMEERFIFRRVEHDELKIFRCVVRYGYTDVRDEKEPLEDLLVRRLKSFVGEVRVLDSSQKVEEERMSDDGGEETIIEEIEKGLEGGIVHLIGESEVVASKGSGIGKKILINYAYNFLKKNLKQGDKVFDIPHERKVKVGMTYEL
;
A
#
# COMPACT_ATOMS: atom_id res chain seq x y z
N MET A 1 -47.52 -11.16 -44.16
CA MET A 1 -47.03 -9.83 -43.73
C MET A 1 -47.20 -9.83 -42.22
N ALA A 2 -46.10 -10.00 -41.46
CA ALA A 2 -46.07 -10.80 -40.22
C ALA A 2 -46.49 -12.27 -40.50
N SER A 3 -45.99 -13.31 -39.85
CA SER A 3 -45.79 -13.52 -38.42
C SER A 3 -44.80 -14.66 -38.15
N GLU A 4 -44.24 -14.64 -36.94
CA GLU A 4 -43.30 -15.57 -36.29
C GLU A 4 -43.78 -17.03 -36.27
N GLU A 5 -42.84 -18.00 -36.21
CA GLU A 5 -42.67 -18.83 -35.01
C GLU A 5 -41.46 -19.79 -35.04
N GLN A 6 -40.70 -19.70 -33.94
CA GLN A 6 -40.05 -20.75 -33.14
C GLN A 6 -38.76 -21.48 -33.60
N ASN A 7 -37.72 -21.18 -32.81
CA ASN A 7 -36.43 -21.88 -32.64
C ASN A 7 -36.53 -22.99 -31.58
N HIS A 8 -35.87 -24.12 -31.83
CA HIS A 8 -35.08 -25.00 -30.92
C HIS A 8 -34.72 -26.27 -31.72
N ALA A 9 -33.55 -26.92 -31.68
CA ALA A 9 -32.43 -26.93 -30.77
C ALA A 9 -31.19 -27.64 -31.38
N THR A 10 -30.02 -27.38 -30.77
CA THR A 10 -28.87 -28.28 -30.47
C THR A 10 -27.99 -28.95 -31.55
N HIS A 11 -26.67 -28.67 -31.41
CA HIS A 11 -25.46 -29.54 -31.49
C HIS A 11 -25.31 -30.49 -32.71
N GLN A 12 -24.15 -30.64 -33.37
CA GLN A 12 -22.82 -30.96 -32.82
C GLN A 12 -21.79 -30.97 -33.98
N ASP A 13 -20.52 -30.77 -33.63
CA ASP A 13 -19.32 -30.72 -34.49
C ASP A 13 -19.12 -31.91 -35.45
N SER A 14 -18.51 -31.66 -36.62
CA SER A 14 -17.24 -32.30 -37.09
C SER A 14 -16.90 -31.97 -38.55
N ASP A 15 -15.67 -31.46 -38.72
CA ASP A 15 -14.68 -31.65 -39.80
C ASP A 15 -15.10 -31.87 -41.27
N HIS A 16 -14.73 -30.95 -42.17
CA HIS A 16 -13.60 -31.18 -43.11
C HIS A 16 -13.32 -30.00 -44.05
N HIS A 17 -12.05 -29.95 -44.47
CA HIS A 17 -11.35 -29.04 -45.38
C HIS A 17 -12.13 -28.47 -46.58
N GLY A 18 -11.90 -27.18 -46.83
CA GLY A 18 -12.14 -26.50 -48.11
C GLY A 18 -11.23 -25.28 -48.24
N ASP A 19 -10.12 -25.47 -48.94
CA ASP A 19 -9.15 -24.46 -49.32
C ASP A 19 -9.79 -23.41 -50.25
N GLY A 20 -9.49 -22.13 -50.05
CA GLY A 20 -10.19 -21.03 -50.72
C GLY A 20 -9.62 -19.66 -50.38
N LEU A 21 -8.44 -19.37 -50.96
CA LEU A 21 -7.78 -18.08 -51.01
C LEU A 21 -8.72 -16.87 -51.07
N THR A 22 -8.51 -15.87 -50.20
CA THR A 22 -8.40 -14.45 -50.60
C THR A 22 -8.08 -13.55 -49.39
N GLY A 23 -7.08 -12.68 -49.56
CA GLY A 23 -6.84 -11.55 -48.67
C GLY A 23 -5.79 -11.78 -47.57
N LYS A 24 -4.51 -11.88 -47.93
CA LYS A 24 -3.41 -11.59 -47.00
C LYS A 24 -3.54 -10.11 -46.57
N ASN A 25 -4.31 -9.85 -45.52
CA ASN A 25 -4.05 -8.71 -44.65
C ASN A 25 -2.65 -8.96 -44.07
N LYS A 26 -1.64 -8.26 -44.59
CA LYS A 26 -0.34 -8.12 -43.94
C LYS A 26 -0.62 -7.47 -42.58
N ILE A 27 -0.84 -8.29 -41.56
CA ILE A 27 -0.75 -7.85 -40.18
C ILE A 27 0.71 -7.41 -40.03
N LEU A 28 0.94 -6.10 -40.03
CA LEU A 28 2.24 -5.51 -39.66
C LEU A 28 2.57 -6.05 -38.27
N ARG A 29 3.39 -7.10 -38.21
CA ARG A 29 3.87 -7.68 -36.96
C ARG A 29 4.76 -6.63 -36.31
N ARG A 30 4.36 -6.20 -35.11
CA ARG A 30 5.08 -5.21 -34.32
C ARG A 30 6.08 -5.97 -33.46
N HIS A 31 7.37 -5.79 -33.70
CA HIS A 31 8.39 -6.45 -32.89
C HIS A 31 8.55 -5.70 -31.56
N ASP A 32 8.23 -6.38 -30.46
CA ASP A 32 8.58 -5.93 -29.11
C ASP A 32 9.36 -7.01 -28.36
N SER A 33 10.05 -6.63 -27.28
CA SER A 33 10.91 -7.56 -26.55
C SER A 33 10.17 -8.71 -25.87
N LEU A 34 8.86 -8.59 -25.60
CA LEU A 34 8.06 -9.62 -24.92
C LEU A 34 7.60 -10.73 -25.88
N ASP A 35 7.19 -10.38 -27.10
CA ASP A 35 6.92 -11.34 -28.18
C ASP A 35 8.16 -12.17 -28.55
N MET A 36 9.36 -11.66 -28.21
CA MET A 36 10.65 -12.30 -28.45
C MET A 36 11.03 -13.25 -27.32
N GLU A 37 10.89 -12.83 -26.05
CA GLU A 37 11.15 -13.67 -24.87
C GLU A 37 10.17 -14.85 -24.79
N SER A 38 8.89 -14.66 -25.12
CA SER A 38 7.89 -15.74 -25.10
C SER A 38 8.19 -16.91 -26.04
N ARG A 39 8.98 -16.69 -27.11
CA ARG A 39 9.42 -17.75 -28.04
C ARG A 39 10.61 -18.55 -27.50
N ILE A 40 11.41 -17.95 -26.62
CA ILE A 40 12.61 -18.56 -26.02
C ILE A 40 12.23 -19.37 -24.76
N PHE A 41 11.20 -18.94 -24.02
CA PHE A 41 10.82 -19.51 -22.71
C PHE A 41 9.78 -20.64 -22.74
N SER A 42 9.46 -21.22 -23.90
CA SER A 42 8.54 -22.37 -23.98
C SER A 42 9.02 -23.66 -23.27
N ASN A 43 10.18 -23.64 -22.59
CA ASN A 43 10.81 -24.84 -22.00
C ASN A 43 11.33 -24.73 -20.55
N SER A 44 10.92 -23.76 -19.72
CA SER A 44 11.35 -23.75 -18.30
C SER A 44 10.24 -23.44 -17.29
N SER A 45 9.47 -24.45 -16.91
CA SER A 45 8.65 -24.42 -15.69
C SER A 45 9.52 -24.75 -14.46
N ALA A 46 10.16 -23.73 -13.88
CA ALA A 46 10.85 -23.86 -12.61
C ALA A 46 9.82 -24.00 -11.47
N HIS A 47 9.56 -25.24 -11.03
CA HIS A 47 8.83 -25.50 -9.79
C HIS A 47 9.61 -24.91 -8.59
N SER A 48 9.14 -23.77 -8.06
CA SER A 48 9.65 -23.24 -6.80
C SER A 48 9.22 -24.16 -5.64
N LYS A 49 10.19 -24.79 -4.98
CA LYS A 49 9.95 -25.53 -3.73
C LYS A 49 9.45 -24.53 -2.69
N GLY A 50 8.27 -24.79 -2.12
CA GLY A 50 7.70 -23.96 -1.06
C GLY A 50 8.67 -23.76 0.13
N PRO A 51 8.52 -22.67 0.90
CA PRO A 51 9.45 -22.33 1.97
C PRO A 51 9.55 -23.45 3.01
N SER A 52 10.77 -23.80 3.41
CA SER A 52 11.06 -24.81 4.44
C SER A 52 10.36 -24.46 5.76
N MET A 53 9.88 -25.46 6.49
CA MET A 53 9.18 -25.29 7.76
C MET A 53 10.01 -24.51 8.80
N SER A 54 11.35 -24.67 8.78
CA SER A 54 12.27 -23.91 9.62
C SER A 54 12.24 -22.40 9.31
N MET A 55 12.15 -22.05 8.02
CA MET A 55 12.02 -20.67 7.57
C MET A 55 10.69 -20.06 8.02
N ILE A 56 9.59 -20.82 7.92
CA ILE A 56 8.26 -20.37 8.39
C ILE A 56 8.28 -20.10 9.90
N MET A 57 8.90 -20.99 10.70
CA MET A 57 9.00 -20.79 12.14
C MET A 57 9.88 -19.57 12.50
N HIS A 58 10.97 -19.35 11.77
CA HIS A 58 11.80 -18.17 11.97
C HIS A 58 11.05 -16.88 11.63
N LEU A 59 10.31 -16.85 10.52
CA LEU A 59 9.46 -15.71 10.15
C LEU A 59 8.33 -15.51 11.17
N ALA A 60 7.75 -16.58 11.72
CA ALA A 60 6.73 -16.50 12.77
C ALA A 60 7.30 -15.91 14.07
N PHE A 61 8.56 -16.18 14.41
CA PHE A 61 9.20 -15.53 15.54
C PHE A 61 9.45 -14.04 15.27
N GLN A 62 9.93 -13.70 14.07
CA GLN A 62 10.18 -12.31 13.69
C GLN A 62 8.91 -11.47 13.60
N SER A 63 7.80 -12.04 13.11
CA SER A 63 6.51 -11.35 13.04
C SER A 63 6.02 -10.92 14.42
N ILE A 64 6.42 -11.62 15.50
CA ILE A 64 6.04 -11.23 16.86
C ILE A 64 6.53 -9.83 17.22
N GLY A 65 7.76 -9.51 16.86
CA GLY A 65 8.37 -8.22 17.19
C GLY A 65 7.85 -7.05 16.36
N ILE A 66 7.46 -7.31 15.11
CA ILE A 66 7.12 -6.26 14.15
C ILE A 66 5.60 -6.04 14.09
N VAL A 67 4.81 -7.11 14.11
CA VAL A 67 3.38 -7.03 13.76
C VAL A 67 2.49 -6.83 14.99
N TYR A 68 2.81 -7.45 16.13
CA TYR A 68 1.89 -7.47 17.28
C TYR A 68 2.19 -6.45 18.38
N GLY A 69 3.16 -5.56 18.16
CA GLY A 69 3.50 -4.52 19.15
C GLY A 69 2.27 -3.67 19.51
N ASP A 70 1.53 -3.19 18.50
CA ASP A 70 0.38 -2.31 18.68
C ASP A 70 -0.74 -2.98 19.49
N ILE A 71 -1.32 -4.07 18.96
CA ILE A 71 -2.37 -4.86 19.64
C ILE A 71 -1.90 -5.43 20.99
N GLY A 72 -0.60 -5.69 21.13
CA GLY A 72 0.03 -6.18 22.35
C GLY A 72 0.07 -5.14 23.47
N THR A 73 0.06 -3.85 23.15
CA THR A 73 0.13 -2.76 24.15
C THR A 73 -1.24 -2.28 24.62
N SER A 74 -2.33 -2.64 23.93
CA SER A 74 -3.71 -2.33 24.32
C SER A 74 -4.11 -2.62 25.77
N PRO A 75 -3.63 -3.69 26.44
CA PRO A 75 -3.94 -3.94 27.85
C PRO A 75 -3.55 -2.80 28.81
N LEU A 76 -2.65 -1.90 28.40
CA LEU A 76 -2.25 -0.71 29.17
C LEU A 76 -3.41 0.27 29.39
N TYR A 77 -4.38 0.34 28.47
CA TYR A 77 -5.38 1.42 28.46
C TYR A 77 -6.83 0.99 28.20
N VAL A 78 -7.12 -0.27 27.86
CA VAL A 78 -8.49 -0.70 27.53
C VAL A 78 -9.46 -0.54 28.71
N TYR A 79 -9.19 -1.15 29.87
CA TYR A 79 -10.12 -1.08 31.02
C TYR A 79 -10.35 0.34 31.52
N SER A 80 -9.29 1.15 31.61
CA SER A 80 -9.38 2.57 31.99
C SER A 80 -10.18 3.40 30.98
N SER A 81 -10.16 3.02 29.70
CA SER A 81 -10.92 3.68 28.64
C SER A 81 -12.36 3.17 28.51
N THR A 82 -12.64 1.94 28.94
CA THR A 82 -13.99 1.36 28.98
C THR A 82 -14.80 1.88 30.16
N PHE A 83 -14.18 2.01 31.34
CA PHE A 83 -14.83 2.45 32.57
C PHE A 83 -14.40 3.88 32.96
N THR A 84 -14.65 4.86 32.09
CA THR A 84 -14.27 6.26 32.33
C THR A 84 -14.92 6.86 33.57
N ASP A 85 -16.14 6.43 33.89
CA ASP A 85 -16.92 6.89 35.05
C ASP A 85 -16.83 5.91 36.25
N GLY A 86 -15.84 5.01 36.23
CA GLY A 86 -15.69 3.96 37.23
C GLY A 86 -16.61 2.75 37.03
N ILE A 87 -16.44 1.74 37.89
CA ILE A 87 -17.20 0.48 37.85
C ILE A 87 -18.43 0.61 38.75
N LYS A 88 -19.63 0.66 38.15
CA LYS A 88 -20.90 0.81 38.88
C LYS A 88 -21.35 -0.51 39.53
N HIS A 89 -21.19 -1.63 38.83
CA HIS A 89 -21.57 -2.94 39.33
C HIS A 89 -20.47 -3.98 39.08
N ASN A 90 -20.19 -4.84 40.05
CA ASN A 90 -19.05 -5.76 39.98
C ASN A 90 -19.15 -6.77 38.82
N ASP A 91 -20.36 -7.20 38.47
CA ASP A 91 -20.60 -8.07 37.30
C ASP A 91 -20.43 -7.36 35.94
N ASP A 92 -20.29 -6.03 35.91
CA ASP A 92 -20.01 -5.31 34.68
C ASP A 92 -18.64 -5.67 34.11
N ILE A 93 -17.70 -6.01 35.00
CA ILE A 93 -16.37 -6.53 34.63
C ILE A 93 -16.50 -7.83 33.82
N LEU A 94 -17.40 -8.73 34.22
CA LEU A 94 -17.65 -9.99 33.51
C LEU A 94 -18.26 -9.74 32.13
N GLY A 95 -19.20 -8.78 32.05
CA GLY A 95 -19.79 -8.35 30.79
C GLY A 95 -18.74 -7.80 29.83
N VAL A 96 -17.93 -6.85 30.29
CA VAL A 96 -16.86 -6.24 29.47
C VAL A 96 -15.80 -7.25 29.09
N LEU A 97 -15.34 -8.12 30.00
CA LEU A 97 -14.41 -9.20 29.67
C LEU A 97 -14.96 -10.13 28.59
N SER A 98 -16.26 -10.46 28.66
CA SER A 98 -16.92 -11.26 27.64
C SER A 98 -16.90 -10.55 26.27
N ILE A 99 -17.22 -9.25 26.23
CA ILE A 99 -17.16 -8.46 24.98
C ILE A 99 -15.73 -8.43 24.44
N ILE A 100 -14.71 -8.19 25.27
CA ILE A 100 -13.29 -8.19 24.87
C ILE A 100 -12.91 -9.55 24.27
N PHE A 101 -13.23 -10.65 24.95
CA PHE A 101 -12.94 -12.02 24.50
C PHE A 101 -13.53 -12.28 23.11
N TYR A 102 -14.82 -12.02 22.92
CA TYR A 102 -15.48 -12.25 21.64
C TYR A 102 -15.01 -11.29 20.55
N THR A 103 -14.63 -10.06 20.90
CA THR A 103 -14.14 -9.07 19.93
C THR A 103 -12.76 -9.43 19.41
N ILE A 104 -11.83 -9.84 20.29
CA ILE A 104 -10.50 -10.33 19.89
C ILE A 104 -10.61 -11.61 19.06
N THR A 105 -11.54 -12.50 19.43
CA THR A 105 -11.81 -13.74 18.68
C THR A 105 -12.39 -13.44 17.30
N LEU A 106 -13.37 -12.54 17.21
CA LEU A 106 -14.09 -12.31 15.97
C LEU A 106 -13.30 -11.44 14.98
N ILE A 107 -12.67 -10.37 15.45
CA ILE A 107 -12.00 -9.39 14.58
C ILE A 107 -10.54 -9.81 14.29
N PRO A 108 -9.58 -9.74 15.22
CA PRO A 108 -8.21 -10.20 14.96
C PRO A 108 -8.10 -11.64 14.45
N LEU A 109 -8.71 -12.60 15.16
CA LEU A 109 -8.50 -14.02 14.85
C LEU A 109 -9.35 -14.49 13.66
N VAL A 110 -10.68 -14.36 13.70
CA VAL A 110 -11.53 -14.88 12.63
C VAL A 110 -11.49 -13.99 11.38
N LYS A 111 -11.80 -12.70 11.49
CA LYS A 111 -11.83 -11.80 10.33
C LYS A 111 -10.44 -11.66 9.74
N TYR A 112 -9.45 -11.20 10.50
CA TYR A 112 -8.17 -10.86 9.89
C TYR A 112 -7.31 -12.08 9.57
N VAL A 113 -7.01 -12.91 10.57
CA VAL A 113 -6.03 -13.99 10.42
C VAL A 113 -6.52 -15.14 9.54
N LEU A 114 -7.82 -15.47 9.57
CA LEU A 114 -8.37 -16.57 8.77
C LEU A 114 -8.94 -16.15 7.40
N ILE A 115 -9.44 -14.90 7.28
CA ILE A 115 -10.12 -14.42 6.06
C ILE A 115 -9.29 -13.33 5.37
N VAL A 116 -9.10 -12.15 5.97
CA VAL A 116 -8.50 -10.97 5.31
C VAL A 116 -7.06 -11.23 4.85
N LEU A 117 -6.25 -11.95 5.63
CA LEU A 117 -4.86 -12.27 5.23
C LEU A 117 -4.76 -13.05 3.91
N LYS A 118 -5.83 -13.74 3.49
CA LYS A 118 -5.89 -14.41 2.18
C LYS A 118 -6.15 -13.44 1.04
N ALA A 119 -6.65 -12.25 1.33
CA ALA A 119 -6.90 -11.17 0.36
C ALA A 119 -5.67 -10.26 0.28
N ASN A 120 -4.50 -10.87 0.05
CA ASN A 120 -3.25 -10.16 -0.20
C ASN A 120 -2.99 -10.07 -1.72
N ASP A 121 -2.18 -9.09 -2.12
CA ASP A 121 -1.73 -8.86 -3.50
C ASP A 121 -0.26 -9.29 -3.60
N ASN A 122 -0.03 -10.56 -3.96
CA ASN A 122 1.30 -11.18 -4.04
C ASN A 122 2.13 -11.05 -2.74
N GLY A 123 1.47 -11.13 -1.58
CA GLY A 123 2.10 -11.02 -0.26
C GLY A 123 1.86 -9.68 0.44
N ASP A 124 1.48 -8.61 -0.25
CA ASP A 124 1.16 -7.32 0.37
C ASP A 124 -0.30 -7.21 0.81
N GLY A 125 -0.56 -6.53 1.93
CA GLY A 125 -1.91 -6.31 2.45
C GLY A 125 -2.23 -4.83 2.67
N GLY A 126 -3.38 -4.56 3.29
CA GLY A 126 -3.89 -3.20 3.52
C GLY A 126 -4.95 -2.76 2.49
N THR A 127 -5.59 -1.62 2.79
CA THR A 127 -6.64 -1.03 1.93
C THR A 127 -6.17 -0.82 0.49
N PHE A 128 -4.89 -0.44 0.31
CA PHE A 128 -4.29 -0.23 -1.00
C PHE A 128 -4.15 -1.52 -1.80
N ALA A 129 -3.64 -2.60 -1.18
CA ALA A 129 -3.51 -3.90 -1.83
C ALA A 129 -4.88 -4.42 -2.31
N LEU A 130 -5.94 -4.24 -1.51
CA LEU A 130 -7.31 -4.58 -1.91
C LEU A 130 -7.77 -3.76 -3.13
N TYR A 131 -7.49 -2.45 -3.16
CA TYR A 131 -7.83 -1.59 -4.30
C TYR A 131 -7.04 -1.98 -5.56
N SER A 132 -5.74 -2.26 -5.42
CA SER A 132 -4.85 -2.75 -6.48
C SER A 132 -5.41 -4.03 -7.11
N LEU A 133 -5.80 -4.99 -6.28
CA LEU A 133 -6.39 -6.26 -6.69
C LEU A 133 -7.71 -6.06 -7.46
N ILE A 134 -8.58 -5.17 -6.98
CA ILE A 134 -9.84 -4.82 -7.66
C ILE A 134 -9.55 -4.16 -9.03
N CYS A 135 -8.56 -3.25 -9.10
CA CYS A 135 -8.15 -2.57 -10.34
C CYS A 135 -7.54 -3.51 -11.39
N ARG A 136 -6.85 -4.57 -10.97
CA ARG A 136 -6.34 -5.62 -11.86
C ARG A 136 -7.47 -6.45 -12.44
N TYR A 137 -8.43 -6.86 -11.61
CA TYR A 137 -9.49 -7.77 -12.04
C TYR A 137 -10.62 -7.09 -12.83
N ALA A 138 -10.96 -5.86 -12.44
CA ALA A 138 -11.90 -5.00 -13.14
C ALA A 138 -11.19 -3.71 -13.53
N LYS A 139 -11.31 -3.26 -14.78
CA LYS A 139 -10.64 -2.08 -15.34
C LYS A 139 -11.18 -0.76 -14.75
N VAL A 140 -11.05 -0.61 -13.43
CA VAL A 140 -11.62 0.47 -12.62
C VAL A 140 -10.62 1.55 -12.25
N SER A 141 -9.33 1.36 -12.59
CA SER A 141 -8.34 2.43 -12.47
C SER A 141 -8.79 3.66 -13.29
N LEU A 142 -8.63 4.84 -12.69
CA LEU A 142 -8.94 6.12 -13.34
C LEU A 142 -7.78 6.63 -14.22
N THR A 143 -6.60 6.05 -14.11
CA THR A 143 -5.48 6.29 -15.03
C THR A 143 -5.48 5.20 -16.11
N PRO A 144 -5.61 5.55 -17.41
CA PRO A 144 -5.60 4.57 -18.48
C PRO A 144 -4.16 4.17 -18.74
N ASN A 145 -3.65 3.30 -17.89
CA ASN A 145 -2.29 2.78 -17.95
C ASN A 145 -2.24 1.25 -17.99
N GLN A 146 -3.34 0.61 -18.41
CA GLN A 146 -3.44 -0.84 -18.58
C GLN A 146 -3.26 -1.17 -20.06
N GLN A 147 -2.00 -1.40 -20.45
CA GLN A 147 -1.65 -1.93 -21.75
C GLN A 147 -1.90 -3.45 -21.76
N ILE A 148 -2.10 -4.04 -22.94
CA ILE A 148 -2.35 -5.48 -23.07
C ILE A 148 -1.14 -6.25 -22.54
N GLU A 149 0.03 -5.73 -22.86
CA GLU A 149 1.35 -6.27 -22.54
C GLU A 149 1.66 -6.20 -21.04
N ASP A 150 0.89 -5.46 -20.24
CA ASP A 150 1.03 -5.50 -18.78
C ASP A 150 0.37 -6.76 -18.19
N ALA A 151 -0.62 -7.32 -18.87
CA ALA A 151 -1.32 -8.54 -18.43
C ALA A 151 -0.47 -9.80 -18.58
N GLU A 152 0.61 -9.72 -19.35
CA GLU A 152 1.56 -10.80 -19.61
C GLU A 152 2.64 -10.91 -18.55
N VAL A 153 2.79 -9.90 -17.68
CA VAL A 153 3.71 -9.97 -16.54
C VAL A 153 3.26 -11.12 -15.63
N SER A 154 4.17 -12.03 -15.32
CA SER A 154 3.91 -13.24 -14.52
C SER A 154 3.14 -12.96 -13.23
N ASN A 155 3.53 -11.94 -12.47
CA ASN A 155 2.86 -11.52 -11.23
C ASN A 155 1.53 -10.74 -11.43
N TYR A 156 1.18 -10.38 -12.66
CA TYR A 156 -0.06 -9.67 -13.01
C TYR A 156 -1.23 -10.61 -13.24
N GLN A 157 -0.96 -11.84 -13.69
CA GLN A 157 -1.97 -12.88 -13.78
C GLN A 157 -2.50 -13.23 -12.37
N LEU A 158 -3.82 -13.36 -12.26
CA LEU A 158 -4.48 -13.75 -11.01
C LEU A 158 -4.75 -15.25 -11.09
N ASP A 159 -4.37 -15.99 -10.05
CA ASP A 159 -4.78 -17.39 -9.86
C ASP A 159 -6.29 -17.42 -9.60
N LEU A 160 -7.06 -17.43 -10.68
CA LEU A 160 -8.51 -17.51 -10.63
C LEU A 160 -8.91 -18.99 -10.53
N PRO A 161 -9.92 -19.34 -9.71
CA PRO A 161 -10.44 -20.71 -9.71
C PRO A 161 -10.91 -21.09 -11.13
N GLU A 162 -10.29 -22.13 -11.70
CA GLU A 162 -10.41 -22.56 -13.11
C GLU A 162 -11.85 -22.85 -13.55
N ASN A 163 -12.71 -23.28 -12.62
CA ASN A 163 -14.04 -23.80 -12.95
C ASN A 163 -15.16 -23.02 -12.26
N SER A 164 -15.64 -21.98 -12.96
CA SER A 164 -17.03 -21.47 -13.00
C SER A 164 -17.05 -19.95 -13.23
N THR A 165 -17.60 -19.53 -14.37
CA THR A 165 -18.00 -18.15 -14.63
C THR A 165 -19.30 -17.85 -13.90
N THR A 166 -19.22 -17.45 -12.64
CA THR A 166 -20.42 -17.02 -11.90
C THR A 166 -20.99 -15.74 -12.53
N LYS A 167 -22.23 -15.79 -13.07
CA LYS A 167 -22.93 -14.62 -13.68
C LYS A 167 -22.93 -13.36 -12.78
N ARG A 168 -22.87 -13.53 -11.46
CA ARG A 168 -22.81 -12.44 -10.47
C ARG A 168 -21.50 -11.65 -10.57
N ALA A 169 -20.37 -12.34 -10.65
CA ALA A 169 -19.05 -11.73 -10.73
C ALA A 169 -18.91 -10.89 -12.00
N SER A 170 -19.40 -11.40 -13.15
CA SER A 170 -19.38 -10.67 -14.42
C SER A 170 -20.34 -9.47 -14.43
N MET A 171 -21.52 -9.57 -13.81
CA MET A 171 -22.45 -8.45 -13.68
C MET A 171 -21.85 -7.31 -12.83
N VAL A 172 -21.28 -7.62 -11.66
CA VAL A 172 -20.66 -6.62 -10.78
C VAL A 172 -19.45 -6.00 -11.47
N LYS A 173 -18.59 -6.81 -12.09
CA LYS A 173 -17.46 -6.33 -12.90
C LYS A 173 -17.90 -5.34 -13.98
N SER A 174 -18.88 -5.71 -14.80
CA SER A 174 -19.39 -4.85 -15.88
C SER A 174 -19.97 -3.52 -15.34
N LYS A 175 -20.73 -3.56 -14.24
CA LYS A 175 -21.26 -2.34 -13.61
C LYS A 175 -20.14 -1.42 -13.09
N LEU A 176 -19.09 -1.98 -12.49
CA LEU A 176 -17.94 -1.23 -12.01
C LEU A 176 -17.12 -0.63 -13.17
N GLU A 177 -16.89 -1.39 -14.24
CA GLU A 177 -16.11 -0.95 -15.40
C GLU A 177 -16.79 0.17 -16.20
N ASN A 178 -18.13 0.14 -16.28
CA ASN A 178 -18.91 1.10 -17.06
C ASN A 178 -19.27 2.38 -16.28
N SER A 179 -19.19 2.38 -14.94
CA SER A 179 -19.59 3.52 -14.13
C SER A 179 -18.39 4.37 -13.71
N TYR A 180 -18.28 5.58 -14.27
CA TYR A 180 -17.27 6.57 -13.82
C TYR A 180 -17.42 6.90 -12.33
N PHE A 181 -18.67 7.01 -11.84
CA PHE A 181 -18.94 7.25 -10.43
C PHE A 181 -18.39 6.14 -9.54
N ALA A 182 -18.55 4.86 -9.93
CA ALA A 182 -18.03 3.74 -9.16
C ALA A 182 -16.48 3.76 -9.10
N LYS A 183 -15.81 4.07 -10.21
CA LYS A 183 -14.34 4.21 -10.26
C LYS A 183 -13.85 5.31 -9.33
N LEU A 184 -14.50 6.48 -9.38
CA LEU A 184 -14.18 7.61 -8.51
C LEU A 184 -14.47 7.28 -7.04
N PHE A 185 -15.61 6.67 -6.75
CA PHE A 185 -15.98 6.28 -5.39
C PHE A 185 -14.98 5.29 -4.78
N LEU A 186 -14.56 4.25 -5.52
CA LEU A 186 -13.54 3.31 -5.07
C LEU A 186 -12.20 3.98 -4.80
N LEU A 187 -11.79 4.91 -5.66
CA LEU A 187 -10.57 5.69 -5.44
C LEU A 187 -10.67 6.54 -4.17
N LEU A 188 -11.78 7.26 -3.96
CA LEU A 188 -11.99 8.10 -2.78
C LEU A 188 -12.04 7.28 -1.49
N VAL A 189 -12.70 6.11 -1.51
CA VAL A 189 -12.72 5.17 -0.37
C VAL A 189 -11.30 4.70 -0.03
N THR A 190 -10.49 4.40 -1.05
CA THR A 190 -9.10 3.97 -0.86
C THR A 190 -8.22 5.10 -0.32
N MET A 191 -8.37 6.33 -0.85
CA MET A 191 -7.68 7.52 -0.32
C MET A 191 -8.07 7.81 1.13
N LEU A 192 -9.34 7.63 1.48
CA LEU A 192 -9.82 7.81 2.84
C LEU A 192 -9.25 6.75 3.79
N GLY A 193 -9.29 5.47 3.41
CA GLY A 193 -8.74 4.39 4.22
C GLY A 193 -7.23 4.55 4.44
N THR A 194 -6.47 4.82 3.39
CA THR A 194 -5.02 5.09 3.49
C THR A 194 -4.71 6.31 4.36
N SER A 195 -5.44 7.42 4.20
CA SER A 195 -5.29 8.62 5.03
C SER A 195 -5.60 8.38 6.51
N MET A 196 -6.57 7.53 6.81
CA MET A 196 -6.90 7.15 8.18
C MET A 196 -5.85 6.23 8.81
N VAL A 197 -5.26 5.30 8.05
CA VAL A 197 -4.13 4.48 8.55
C VAL A 197 -2.89 5.35 8.79
N ILE A 198 -2.63 6.37 7.97
CA ILE A 198 -1.60 7.38 8.27
C ILE A 198 -1.94 8.13 9.59
N GLY A 199 -3.21 8.41 9.85
CA GLY A 199 -3.69 8.98 11.11
C GLY A 199 -3.49 8.06 12.31
N ASP A 200 -3.71 6.75 12.15
CA ASP A 200 -3.35 5.72 13.12
C ASP A 200 -1.84 5.76 13.43
N GLY A 201 -1.00 5.90 12.40
CA GLY A 201 0.44 6.12 12.53
C GLY A 201 0.85 7.32 13.40
N VAL A 202 -0.03 8.31 13.58
CA VAL A 202 0.15 9.43 14.52
C VAL A 202 -0.36 9.08 15.92
N LEU A 203 -1.52 8.42 16.03
CA LEU A 203 -2.17 8.17 17.31
C LEU A 203 -1.53 7.04 18.11
N THR A 204 -1.05 5.99 17.45
CA THR A 204 -0.43 4.83 18.09
C THR A 204 0.81 5.20 18.93
N PRO A 205 1.78 5.99 18.42
CA PRO A 205 2.89 6.46 19.24
C PRO A 205 2.45 7.31 20.43
N CYS A 206 1.43 8.14 20.24
CA CYS A 206 0.91 9.00 21.31
C CYS A 206 0.30 8.19 22.45
N ILE A 207 -0.60 7.24 22.14
CA ILE A 207 -1.32 6.47 23.17
C ILE A 207 -0.42 5.43 23.84
N SER A 208 0.39 4.70 23.07
CA SER A 208 1.22 3.61 23.60
C SER A 208 2.31 4.15 24.52
N VAL A 209 3.08 5.15 24.09
CA VAL A 209 4.15 5.77 24.90
C VAL A 209 3.57 6.47 26.11
N LEU A 210 2.50 7.26 25.95
CA LEU A 210 1.89 7.96 27.09
C LEU A 210 1.33 6.99 28.14
N SER A 211 0.72 5.87 27.71
CA SER A 211 0.18 4.86 28.62
C SER A 211 1.30 4.09 29.33
N ALA A 212 2.39 3.77 28.62
CA ALA A 212 3.53 3.08 29.23
C ALA A 212 4.30 3.97 30.24
N VAL A 213 4.51 5.24 29.91
CA VAL A 213 5.16 6.20 30.83
C VAL A 213 4.23 6.56 32.00
N GLY A 214 2.91 6.43 31.82
CA GLY A 214 1.91 6.61 32.87
C GLY A 214 2.20 5.80 34.14
N GLY A 215 2.87 4.64 34.00
CA GLY A 215 3.32 3.84 35.14
C GLY A 215 4.17 4.61 36.16
N LEU A 216 4.95 5.64 35.76
CA LEU A 216 5.76 6.42 36.70
C LEU A 216 4.93 7.08 37.80
N LYS A 217 3.67 7.43 37.54
CA LYS A 217 2.78 8.04 38.54
C LYS A 217 2.53 7.09 39.71
N GLU A 218 2.42 5.80 39.41
CA GLU A 218 2.21 4.75 40.42
C GLU A 218 3.48 4.51 41.24
N ALA A 219 4.66 4.58 40.61
CA ALA A 219 5.94 4.38 41.29
C ALA A 219 6.29 5.52 42.25
N THR A 220 5.84 6.75 42.00
CA THR A 220 6.15 7.92 42.84
C THR A 220 5.08 9.00 42.73
N SER A 221 4.38 9.26 43.83
CA SER A 221 3.32 10.29 43.94
C SER A 221 3.77 11.74 43.70
N LYS A 222 5.08 11.99 43.56
CA LYS A 222 5.66 13.31 43.24
C LYS A 222 5.63 13.65 41.75
N ILE A 223 5.25 12.72 40.87
CA ILE A 223 5.25 12.92 39.42
C ILE A 223 3.87 13.41 38.97
N THR A 224 3.81 14.63 38.44
CA THR A 224 2.59 15.22 37.88
C THR A 224 2.34 14.76 36.44
N ASP A 225 1.09 14.85 35.99
CA ASP A 225 0.66 14.57 34.62
C ASP A 225 1.50 15.31 33.57
N GLU A 226 1.86 16.56 33.84
CA GLU A 226 2.68 17.36 32.94
C GLU A 226 4.10 16.82 32.79
N ARG A 227 4.68 16.25 33.86
CA ARG A 227 5.99 15.59 33.77
C ARG A 227 5.92 14.31 32.97
N VAL A 228 4.86 13.52 33.13
CA VAL A 228 4.63 12.30 32.31
C VAL A 228 4.53 12.67 30.84
N VAL A 229 3.73 13.68 30.50
CA VAL A 229 3.60 14.18 29.12
C VAL A 229 4.95 14.67 28.58
N GLY A 230 5.73 15.40 29.37
CA GLY A 230 7.07 15.87 28.99
C GLY A 230 8.06 14.73 28.71
N ILE A 231 8.07 13.70 29.55
CA ILE A 231 8.90 12.50 29.35
C ILE A 231 8.47 11.75 28.08
N SER A 232 7.17 11.58 27.86
CA SER A 232 6.63 10.94 26.66
C SER A 232 7.02 11.71 25.39
N ILE A 233 6.94 13.04 25.40
CA ILE A 233 7.40 13.89 24.28
C ILE A 233 8.90 13.68 24.02
N GLY A 234 9.73 13.64 25.08
CA GLY A 234 11.15 13.37 24.94
C GLY A 234 11.43 12.00 24.31
N ILE A 235 10.70 10.96 24.72
CA ILE A 235 10.80 9.62 24.13
C ILE A 235 10.37 9.64 22.65
N LEU A 236 9.27 10.31 22.32
CA LEU A 236 8.78 10.42 20.94
C LEU A 236 9.81 11.12 20.04
N ILE A 237 10.41 12.23 20.48
CA ILE A 237 11.44 12.93 19.68
C ILE A 237 12.64 12.01 19.45
N CYS A 238 13.16 11.36 20.50
CA CYS A 238 14.26 10.40 20.37
C CYS A 238 13.91 9.27 19.40
N LEU A 239 12.70 8.74 19.50
CA LEU A 239 12.17 7.71 18.62
C LEU A 239 12.19 8.17 17.16
N PHE A 240 11.64 9.35 16.85
CA PHE A 240 11.60 9.90 15.49
C PHE A 240 13.00 10.26 14.94
N MET A 241 13.96 10.62 15.80
CA MET A 241 15.35 10.87 15.40
C MET A 241 16.12 9.60 15.02
N VAL A 242 15.79 8.47 15.65
CA VAL A 242 16.44 7.17 15.40
C VAL A 242 15.94 6.53 14.10
N GLN A 243 14.77 6.92 13.57
CA GLN A 243 14.16 6.31 12.37
C GLN A 243 15.08 6.27 11.15
N ARG A 244 15.95 7.27 10.99
CA ARG A 244 16.89 7.35 9.86
C ARG A 244 17.87 6.18 9.77
N PHE A 245 18.10 5.46 10.87
CA PHE A 245 19.03 4.35 10.93
C PHE A 245 18.42 3.03 10.45
N GLY A 246 17.13 3.03 10.11
CA GLY A 246 16.43 1.88 9.59
C GLY A 246 16.07 0.84 10.64
N THR A 247 15.05 0.04 10.33
CA THR A 247 14.59 -1.08 11.18
C THR A 247 15.42 -2.36 10.96
N ASP A 248 16.25 -2.42 9.91
CA ASP A 248 17.05 -3.61 9.54
C ASP A 248 17.96 -4.11 10.66
N LYS A 249 18.67 -3.18 11.31
CA LYS A 249 19.64 -3.50 12.37
C LYS A 249 18.98 -3.75 13.74
N VAL A 250 17.76 -3.23 13.94
CA VAL A 250 17.09 -3.24 15.26
C VAL A 250 15.96 -4.28 15.32
N GLY A 251 15.40 -4.67 14.17
CA GLY A 251 14.30 -5.64 14.07
C GLY A 251 14.62 -7.01 14.66
N TYR A 252 15.88 -7.44 14.61
CA TYR A 252 16.35 -8.67 15.27
C TYR A 252 16.19 -8.62 16.80
N SER A 253 16.26 -7.43 17.40
CA SER A 253 16.08 -7.23 18.85
C SER A 253 14.61 -7.03 19.25
N PHE A 254 13.72 -6.69 18.32
CA PHE A 254 12.31 -6.44 18.62
C PHE A 254 11.55 -7.70 19.00
N ALA A 255 11.74 -8.79 18.25
CA ALA A 255 11.04 -10.05 18.51
C ALA A 255 11.30 -10.60 19.93
N PRO A 256 12.54 -10.68 20.44
CA PRO A 256 12.79 -11.06 21.83
C PRO A 256 12.11 -10.17 22.86
N ILE A 257 12.14 -8.84 22.70
CA ILE A 257 11.54 -7.89 23.66
C ILE A 257 10.03 -8.08 23.71
N ILE A 258 9.36 -8.18 22.56
CA ILE A 258 7.90 -8.38 22.51
C ILE A 258 7.51 -9.79 22.98
N CYS A 259 8.34 -10.81 22.75
CA CYS A 259 8.12 -12.14 23.35
C CYS A 259 8.16 -12.07 24.88
N VAL A 260 9.15 -11.37 25.46
CA VAL A 260 9.23 -11.18 26.91
C VAL A 260 8.02 -10.38 27.43
N TRP A 261 7.58 -9.36 26.69
CA TRP A 261 6.34 -8.63 27.00
C TRP A 261 5.12 -9.56 27.06
N PHE A 262 4.90 -10.38 26.03
CA PHE A 262 3.79 -11.34 26.00
C PHE A 262 3.85 -12.37 27.13
N LEU A 263 5.05 -12.86 27.45
CA LEU A 263 5.28 -13.75 28.58
C LEU A 263 4.94 -13.07 29.92
N PHE A 264 5.31 -11.79 30.09
CA PHE A 264 4.96 -11.06 31.31
C PHE A 264 3.47 -10.78 31.44
N ILE A 265 2.80 -10.26 30.41
CA ILE A 265 1.35 -9.99 30.52
C ILE A 265 0.55 -11.29 30.68
N GLY A 266 0.95 -12.37 30.00
CA GLY A 266 0.33 -13.68 30.13
C GLY A 266 0.57 -14.29 31.52
N GLY A 267 1.81 -14.27 32.00
CA GLY A 267 2.19 -14.80 33.31
C GLY A 267 1.57 -14.04 34.49
N ILE A 268 1.57 -12.70 34.44
CA ILE A 268 0.89 -11.85 35.42
C ILE A 268 -0.63 -12.06 35.32
N GLY A 269 -1.16 -12.24 34.11
CA GLY A 269 -2.56 -12.59 33.87
C GLY A 269 -2.98 -13.86 34.60
N VAL A 270 -2.21 -14.94 34.44
CA VAL A 270 -2.43 -16.22 35.14
C VAL A 270 -2.30 -16.06 36.66
N TYR A 271 -1.28 -15.34 37.12
CA TYR A 271 -1.09 -15.06 38.55
C TYR A 271 -2.30 -14.34 39.15
N ASN A 272 -2.80 -13.30 38.49
CA ASN A 272 -3.95 -12.53 38.96
C ASN A 272 -5.23 -13.35 38.93
N PHE A 273 -5.44 -14.16 37.88
CA PHE A 273 -6.57 -15.07 37.78
C PHE A 273 -6.65 -16.04 38.97
N ILE A 274 -5.52 -16.64 39.36
CA ILE A 274 -5.47 -17.60 40.48
C ILE A 274 -5.61 -16.88 41.83
N LYS A 275 -4.96 -15.72 42.00
CA LYS A 275 -4.87 -15.04 43.29
C LYS A 275 -6.14 -14.28 43.69
N TYR A 276 -6.79 -13.61 42.73
CA TYR A 276 -7.88 -12.69 43.04
C TYR A 276 -9.24 -13.38 42.93
N ASP A 277 -9.79 -13.56 41.73
CA ASP A 277 -11.11 -14.17 41.52
C ASP A 277 -11.13 -15.05 40.26
N PRO A 278 -11.03 -16.39 40.38
CA PRO A 278 -11.14 -17.32 39.25
C PRO A 278 -12.54 -17.39 38.62
N ILE A 279 -13.57 -16.84 39.28
CA ILE A 279 -14.96 -16.86 38.79
C ILE A 279 -15.10 -16.07 37.48
N VAL A 280 -14.13 -15.20 37.15
CA VAL A 280 -14.10 -14.46 35.88
C VAL A 280 -14.16 -15.35 34.64
N ILE A 281 -13.82 -16.65 34.74
CA ILE A 281 -14.00 -17.61 33.66
C ILE A 281 -15.45 -17.71 33.16
N LYS A 282 -16.43 -17.35 34.00
CA LYS A 282 -17.85 -17.26 33.61
C LYS A 282 -18.09 -16.26 32.48
N ALA A 283 -17.19 -15.29 32.27
CA ALA A 283 -17.26 -14.33 31.17
C ALA A 283 -17.16 -15.00 29.78
N LEU A 284 -16.68 -16.25 29.69
CA LEU A 284 -16.75 -17.02 28.44
C LEU A 284 -18.19 -17.32 28.00
N ASN A 285 -19.16 -17.25 28.90
CA ASN A 285 -20.57 -17.38 28.54
C ASN A 285 -21.09 -16.04 27.98
N PRO A 286 -21.57 -15.99 26.71
CA PRO A 286 -22.03 -14.74 26.08
C PRO A 286 -23.29 -14.16 26.75
N ALA A 287 -23.99 -14.91 27.60
CA ALA A 287 -25.10 -14.39 28.40
C ALA A 287 -24.70 -13.16 29.25
N TYR A 288 -23.44 -13.07 29.70
CA TYR A 288 -22.94 -11.92 30.46
C TYR A 288 -22.91 -10.62 29.63
N ILE A 289 -22.75 -10.71 28.31
CA ILE A 289 -22.91 -9.56 27.42
C ILE A 289 -24.36 -9.06 27.51
N VAL A 290 -25.33 -9.96 27.37
CA VAL A 290 -26.76 -9.62 27.42
C VAL A 290 -27.12 -9.00 28.78
N TYR A 291 -26.64 -9.58 29.88
CA TYR A 291 -26.88 -9.02 31.22
C TYR A 291 -26.26 -7.63 31.40
N TYR A 292 -25.06 -7.41 30.86
CA TYR A 292 -24.40 -6.11 30.91
C TYR A 292 -25.18 -5.02 30.16
N PHE A 293 -25.64 -5.32 28.93
CA PHE A 293 -26.47 -4.40 28.16
C PHE A 293 -27.85 -4.16 28.81
N ARG A 294 -28.46 -5.18 29.41
CA ARG A 294 -29.72 -5.02 30.15
C ARG A 294 -29.58 -4.11 31.37
N ARG A 295 -28.45 -4.21 32.09
CA ARG A 295 -28.18 -3.42 33.30
C ARG A 295 -27.83 -1.97 32.98
N ASN A 296 -26.87 -1.75 32.08
CA ASN A 296 -26.27 -0.44 31.85
C ASN A 296 -26.86 0.32 30.65
N LYS A 297 -27.66 -0.35 29.79
CA LYS A 297 -28.39 0.25 28.67
C LYS A 297 -27.48 1.13 27.79
N LYS A 298 -27.64 2.45 27.85
CA LYS A 298 -26.87 3.43 27.07
C LYS A 298 -25.39 3.43 27.46
N ASP A 299 -25.07 3.27 28.74
CA ASP A 299 -23.69 3.28 29.23
C ASP A 299 -22.91 2.07 28.71
N ALA A 300 -23.56 0.91 28.58
CA ALA A 300 -22.97 -0.28 27.94
C ALA A 300 -22.66 -0.04 26.46
N TRP A 301 -23.50 0.72 25.75
CA TRP A 301 -23.22 1.06 24.36
C TRP A 301 -22.07 2.07 24.24
N ILE A 302 -21.96 3.05 25.14
CA ILE A 302 -20.83 4.01 25.16
C ILE A 302 -19.52 3.31 25.51
N SER A 303 -19.54 2.31 26.40
CA SER A 303 -18.35 1.60 26.85
C SER A 303 -17.70 0.74 25.75
N LEU A 304 -18.46 0.35 24.71
CA LEU A 304 -17.92 -0.31 23.51
C LEU A 304 -16.79 0.49 22.86
N GLY A 305 -16.85 1.82 22.89
CA GLY A 305 -15.79 2.67 22.36
C GLY A 305 -14.47 2.56 23.13
N GLY A 306 -14.48 2.12 24.39
CA GLY A 306 -13.26 1.74 25.11
C GLY A 306 -12.85 0.29 24.84
N VAL A 307 -13.81 -0.62 24.68
CA VAL A 307 -13.53 -2.03 24.37
C VAL A 307 -12.85 -2.20 23.01
N VAL A 308 -13.19 -1.36 22.03
CA VAL A 308 -12.61 -1.42 20.69
C VAL A 308 -11.10 -1.16 20.67
N LEU A 309 -10.58 -0.50 21.71
CA LEU A 309 -9.15 -0.30 21.91
C LEU A 309 -8.38 -1.61 22.12
N SER A 310 -9.07 -2.73 22.38
CA SER A 310 -8.46 -4.06 22.50
C SER A 310 -8.04 -4.68 21.16
N ILE A 311 -8.54 -4.15 20.04
CA ILE A 311 -8.26 -4.64 18.68
C ILE A 311 -7.52 -3.62 17.81
N THR A 312 -7.11 -2.49 18.40
CA THR A 312 -6.28 -1.49 17.73
C THR A 312 -4.91 -2.09 17.45
N GLY A 313 -4.46 -2.05 16.19
CA GLY A 313 -3.31 -2.81 15.70
C GLY A 313 -3.63 -4.03 14.83
N THR A 314 -4.91 -4.39 14.70
CA THR A 314 -5.31 -5.44 13.75
C THR A 314 -5.19 -4.97 12.28
N GLU A 315 -5.42 -3.69 12.01
CA GLU A 315 -5.23 -3.14 10.66
C GLU A 315 -3.74 -3.04 10.30
N ALA A 316 -2.89 -2.68 11.28
CA ALA A 316 -1.43 -2.74 11.15
C ALA A 316 -0.98 -4.14 10.72
N LEU A 317 -1.56 -5.18 11.36
CA LEU A 317 -1.31 -6.57 10.98
C LEU A 317 -1.65 -6.88 9.53
N PHE A 318 -2.66 -6.23 8.94
CA PHE A 318 -2.97 -6.40 7.54
C PHE A 318 -2.06 -5.57 6.63
N ALA A 319 -1.69 -4.36 7.02
CA ALA A 319 -0.77 -3.52 6.25
C ALA A 319 0.65 -4.12 6.17
N ASP A 320 1.12 -4.77 7.24
CA ASP A 320 2.48 -5.28 7.37
C ASP A 320 2.68 -6.73 6.85
N VAL A 321 1.66 -7.32 6.20
CA VAL A 321 1.75 -8.69 5.65
C VAL A 321 2.86 -8.81 4.59
N GLY A 322 3.19 -7.72 3.88
CA GLY A 322 4.24 -7.69 2.86
C GLY A 322 5.60 -8.24 3.30
N HIS A 323 5.87 -8.23 4.61
CA HIS A 323 7.12 -8.71 5.19
C HIS A 323 7.11 -10.20 5.59
N PHE A 324 5.93 -10.81 5.76
CA PHE A 324 5.78 -12.11 6.38
C PHE A 324 4.81 -13.00 5.61
N THR A 325 5.06 -14.31 5.60
CA THR A 325 4.10 -15.23 4.98
C THR A 325 2.83 -15.34 5.84
N VAL A 326 1.67 -15.50 5.20
CA VAL A 326 0.37 -15.67 5.88
C VAL A 326 0.42 -16.76 6.95
N ARG A 327 1.07 -17.89 6.67
CA ARG A 327 1.22 -19.00 7.65
C ARG A 327 2.02 -18.59 8.88
N SER A 328 3.05 -17.75 8.72
CA SER A 328 3.86 -17.27 9.84
C SER A 328 3.01 -16.46 10.81
N ILE A 329 2.23 -15.50 10.27
CA ILE A 329 1.30 -14.67 11.06
C ILE A 329 0.21 -15.52 11.72
N GLN A 330 -0.31 -16.53 11.03
CA GLN A 330 -1.30 -17.46 11.61
C GLN A 330 -0.73 -18.23 12.81
N ILE A 331 0.48 -18.76 12.70
CA ILE A 331 1.14 -19.49 13.79
C ILE A 331 1.40 -18.55 14.97
N SER A 332 2.04 -17.41 14.74
CA SER A 332 2.43 -16.49 15.81
C SER A 332 1.22 -15.87 16.53
N MET A 333 0.16 -15.51 15.79
CA MET A 333 -1.07 -14.98 16.39
C MET A 333 -1.77 -16.03 17.25
N CYS A 334 -1.97 -17.25 16.72
CA CYS A 334 -2.72 -18.30 17.41
C CYS A 334 -1.95 -18.89 18.61
N SER A 335 -0.62 -18.95 18.56
CA SER A 335 0.20 -19.60 19.59
C SER A 335 0.71 -18.66 20.68
N VAL A 336 0.98 -17.39 20.38
CA VAL A 336 1.60 -16.45 21.32
C VAL A 336 0.66 -15.29 21.64
N THR A 337 0.33 -14.47 20.64
CA THR A 337 -0.35 -13.18 20.85
C THR A 337 -1.76 -13.35 21.39
N TYR A 338 -2.59 -14.18 20.75
CA TYR A 338 -3.98 -14.38 21.16
C TYR A 338 -4.08 -14.96 22.59
N PRO A 339 -3.39 -16.08 22.95
CA PRO A 339 -3.42 -16.58 24.32
C PRO A 339 -2.93 -15.56 25.35
N ALA A 340 -1.83 -14.85 25.07
CA ALA A 340 -1.28 -13.86 26.00
C ALA A 340 -2.24 -12.70 26.28
N LEU A 341 -2.92 -12.19 25.24
CA LEU A 341 -3.91 -11.13 25.39
C LEU A 341 -5.13 -11.59 26.18
N ILE A 342 -5.69 -12.76 25.86
CA ILE A 342 -6.84 -13.30 26.62
C ILE A 342 -6.47 -13.48 28.10
N LEU A 343 -5.28 -14.02 28.40
CA LEU A 343 -4.80 -14.17 29.77
C LEU A 343 -4.59 -12.82 30.48
N ALA A 344 -4.05 -11.82 29.79
CA ALA A 344 -3.84 -10.49 30.34
C ALA A 344 -5.16 -9.82 30.75
N TYR A 345 -6.15 -9.78 29.83
CA TYR A 345 -7.47 -9.21 30.14
C TYR A 345 -8.22 -10.01 31.22
N THR A 346 -8.14 -11.34 31.19
CA THR A 346 -8.74 -12.19 32.24
C THR A 346 -8.12 -11.92 33.61
N GLY A 347 -6.80 -11.75 33.69
CA GLY A 347 -6.13 -11.41 34.94
C GLY A 347 -6.46 -10.01 35.46
N GLN A 348 -6.52 -9.00 34.57
CA GLN A 348 -6.96 -7.65 34.94
C GLN A 348 -8.40 -7.64 35.45
N ALA A 349 -9.32 -8.35 34.80
CA ALA A 349 -10.69 -8.51 35.27
C ALA A 349 -10.75 -9.16 36.66
N SER A 350 -9.92 -10.19 36.88
CA SER A 350 -9.84 -10.89 38.16
C SER A 350 -9.38 -9.97 39.29
N PHE A 351 -8.39 -9.12 39.02
CA PHE A 351 -7.93 -8.09 39.95
C PHE A 351 -9.02 -7.06 40.26
N LEU A 352 -9.69 -6.54 39.22
CA LEU A 352 -10.71 -5.51 39.34
C LEU A 352 -11.92 -5.98 40.15
N ARG A 353 -12.31 -7.25 40.05
CA ARG A 353 -13.42 -7.83 40.85
C ARG A 353 -13.30 -7.60 42.35
N LYS A 354 -12.07 -7.47 42.85
CA LYS A 354 -11.76 -7.17 44.26
C LYS A 354 -11.39 -5.71 44.52
N HIS A 355 -11.01 -4.95 43.49
CA HIS A 355 -10.51 -3.57 43.59
C HIS A 355 -11.16 -2.67 42.54
N ASN A 356 -12.47 -2.48 42.64
CA ASN A 356 -13.27 -1.74 41.65
C ASN A 356 -12.87 -0.26 41.53
N ASP A 357 -12.28 0.30 42.57
CA ASP A 357 -11.81 1.68 42.68
C ASP A 357 -10.52 1.96 41.90
N LEU A 358 -9.80 0.90 41.49
CA LEU A 358 -8.46 1.00 40.88
C LEU A 358 -8.46 0.91 39.36
N VAL A 359 -9.58 1.23 38.70
CA VAL A 359 -9.75 1.01 37.26
C VAL A 359 -8.85 1.87 36.37
N SER A 360 -8.53 3.10 36.79
CA SER A 360 -7.66 4.03 36.07
C SER A 360 -6.24 3.50 35.86
N ASP A 361 -5.72 2.78 36.85
CA ASP A 361 -4.33 2.32 36.92
C ASP A 361 -4.24 0.79 37.00
N THR A 362 -5.31 0.10 36.55
CA THR A 362 -5.49 -1.35 36.67
C THR A 362 -4.23 -2.13 36.27
N PHE A 363 -3.65 -1.78 35.12
CA PHE A 363 -2.51 -2.49 34.57
C PHE A 363 -1.36 -2.53 35.57
N TYR A 364 -0.87 -1.37 36.00
CA TYR A 364 0.28 -1.25 36.89
C TYR A 364 -0.01 -1.72 38.31
N LYS A 365 -1.21 -1.47 38.84
CA LYS A 365 -1.60 -1.91 40.19
C LYS A 365 -1.83 -3.41 40.30
N SER A 366 -2.12 -4.08 39.19
CA SER A 366 -2.28 -5.54 39.16
C SER A 366 -0.93 -6.29 39.15
N ILE A 367 0.21 -5.60 39.06
CA ILE A 367 1.53 -6.21 38.98
C ILE A 367 2.06 -6.53 40.39
N PRO A 368 2.62 -7.73 40.64
CA PRO A 368 3.31 -8.02 41.89
C PRO A 368 4.49 -7.07 42.14
N HIS A 369 4.65 -6.55 43.37
CA HIS A 369 5.68 -5.56 43.72
C HIS A 369 7.10 -5.90 43.24
N LYS A 370 7.52 -7.17 43.31
CA LYS A 370 8.86 -7.61 42.88
C LYS A 370 9.07 -7.55 41.35
N LEU A 371 7.99 -7.65 40.58
CA LEU A 371 8.02 -7.64 39.11
C LEU A 371 7.69 -6.28 38.50
N TYR A 372 7.33 -5.29 39.33
CA TYR A 372 6.89 -3.97 38.88
C TYR A 372 7.93 -3.28 37.98
N TRP A 373 9.17 -3.10 38.45
CA TRP A 373 10.22 -2.40 37.71
C TRP A 373 10.64 -3.12 36.43
N PRO A 374 10.90 -4.45 36.44
CA PRO A 374 11.13 -5.20 35.20
C PRO A 374 9.98 -5.04 34.20
N MET A 375 8.74 -5.15 34.66
CA MET A 375 7.57 -5.02 33.82
C MET A 375 7.42 -3.60 33.24
N PHE A 376 7.69 -2.59 34.05
CA PHE A 376 7.66 -1.19 33.63
C PHE A 376 8.67 -0.92 32.49
N VAL A 377 9.91 -1.38 32.62
CA VAL A 377 10.94 -1.21 31.58
C VAL A 377 10.52 -1.91 30.28
N VAL A 378 10.01 -3.14 30.38
CA VAL A 378 9.53 -3.89 29.20
C VAL A 378 8.29 -3.23 28.58
N ALA A 379 7.40 -2.64 29.38
CA ALA A 379 6.23 -1.90 28.88
C ALA A 379 6.64 -0.70 28.01
N VAL A 380 7.61 0.10 28.48
CA VAL A 380 8.13 1.25 27.71
C VAL A 380 8.83 0.78 26.44
N ALA A 381 9.63 -0.30 26.51
CA ALA A 381 10.27 -0.88 25.33
C ALA A 381 9.23 -1.41 24.31
N ALA A 382 8.19 -2.11 24.78
CA ALA A 382 7.11 -2.61 23.94
C ALA A 382 6.33 -1.48 23.26
N ALA A 383 6.03 -0.39 23.98
CA ALA A 383 5.37 0.80 23.43
C ALA A 383 6.21 1.51 22.36
N ILE A 384 7.53 1.61 22.56
CA ILE A 384 8.46 2.15 21.56
C ILE A 384 8.42 1.27 20.30
N ILE A 385 8.51 -0.06 20.45
CA ILE A 385 8.48 -1.01 19.32
C ILE A 385 7.13 -0.97 18.59
N ALA A 386 6.01 -0.92 19.31
CA ALA A 386 4.67 -0.75 18.73
C ALA A 386 4.58 0.51 17.86
N SER A 387 5.14 1.62 18.36
CA SER A 387 5.21 2.88 17.63
C SER A 387 6.04 2.76 16.34
N GLN A 388 7.15 2.01 16.37
CA GLN A 388 8.01 1.79 15.19
C GLN A 388 7.26 1.11 14.05
N ALA A 389 6.52 0.05 14.36
CA ALA A 389 5.78 -0.73 13.36
C ALA A 389 4.82 0.18 12.58
N MET A 390 4.02 0.97 13.28
CA MET A 390 3.06 1.88 12.66
C MET A 390 3.70 3.03 11.88
N ILE A 391 4.84 3.55 12.34
CA ILE A 391 5.59 4.57 11.59
C ILE A 391 6.14 3.98 10.28
N SER A 392 6.69 2.77 10.33
CA SER A 392 7.17 2.04 9.16
C SER A 392 6.04 1.75 8.18
N GLY A 393 4.90 1.23 8.66
CA GLY A 393 3.71 0.98 7.84
C GLY A 393 3.19 2.25 7.16
N THR A 394 3.28 3.39 7.84
CA THR A 394 2.95 4.71 7.25
C THR A 394 3.86 5.06 6.07
N PHE A 395 5.17 4.80 6.17
CA PHE A 395 6.09 5.02 5.06
C PHE A 395 5.78 4.13 3.85
N SER A 396 5.44 2.86 4.09
CA SER A 396 5.02 1.92 3.04
C SER A 396 3.74 2.37 2.33
N ILE A 397 2.74 2.86 3.08
CA ILE A 397 1.49 3.39 2.51
C ILE A 397 1.73 4.65 1.66
N ILE A 398 2.66 5.52 2.07
CA ILE A 398 3.04 6.69 1.27
C ILE A 398 3.72 6.24 -0.03
N GLN A 399 4.63 5.27 0.02
CA GLN A 399 5.25 4.71 -1.19
C GLN A 399 4.21 4.11 -2.14
N GLN A 400 3.27 3.33 -1.61
CA GLN A 400 2.15 2.78 -2.39
C GLN A 400 1.30 3.92 -3.00
N SER A 401 1.00 4.97 -2.24
CA SER A 401 0.25 6.12 -2.73
C SER A 401 0.97 6.91 -3.84
N LEU A 402 2.31 6.98 -3.79
CA LEU A 402 3.13 7.53 -4.88
C LEU A 402 2.99 6.71 -6.17
N ALA A 403 2.96 5.38 -6.05
CA ALA A 403 2.86 4.47 -7.19
C ALA A 403 1.55 4.65 -7.99
N LEU A 404 0.43 4.98 -7.32
CA LEU A 404 -0.84 5.32 -7.99
C LEU A 404 -0.93 6.77 -8.49
N GLY A 405 0.11 7.58 -8.31
CA GLY A 405 0.04 9.03 -8.61
C GLY A 405 -0.93 9.77 -7.67
N CYS A 406 -1.20 9.21 -6.48
CA CYS A 406 -2.11 9.77 -5.48
C CYS A 406 -1.39 10.61 -4.43
N PHE A 407 -0.06 10.68 -4.43
CA PHE A 407 0.70 11.47 -3.48
C PHE A 407 1.78 12.30 -4.19
N PRO A 408 2.11 13.52 -3.69
CA PRO A 408 3.23 14.29 -4.21
C PRO A 408 4.55 13.56 -4.12
N ARG A 409 5.44 13.75 -5.11
CA ARG A 409 6.75 13.10 -5.12
C ARG A 409 7.55 13.47 -3.85
N VAL A 410 7.91 12.47 -3.06
CA VAL A 410 8.76 12.59 -1.86
C VAL A 410 9.98 11.69 -1.98
N LYS A 411 11.03 11.96 -1.18
CA LYS A 411 12.24 11.14 -1.20
C LYS A 411 12.00 9.84 -0.43
N VAL A 412 12.06 8.72 -1.13
CA VAL A 412 11.94 7.38 -0.54
C VAL A 412 13.35 6.79 -0.42
N VAL A 413 13.80 6.50 0.81
CA VAL A 413 15.10 5.87 1.09
C VAL A 413 14.83 4.45 1.58
N HIS A 414 15.43 3.46 0.93
CA HIS A 414 15.30 2.07 1.37
C HIS A 414 16.40 1.79 2.39
N THR A 415 16.03 1.31 3.57
CA THR A 415 16.96 1.17 4.70
C THR A 415 17.62 -0.19 4.79
N SER A 416 17.08 -1.20 4.11
CA SER A 416 17.64 -2.55 4.00
C SER A 416 17.78 -2.96 2.54
N THR A 417 18.91 -3.58 2.20
CA THR A 417 19.09 -4.26 0.91
C THR A 417 18.52 -5.69 0.92
N LYS A 418 18.12 -6.19 2.10
CA LYS A 418 17.65 -7.57 2.32
C LYS A 418 16.13 -7.64 2.52
N TYR A 419 15.53 -6.59 3.09
CA TYR A 419 14.09 -6.47 3.35
C TYR A 419 13.54 -5.22 2.66
N GLU A 420 13.00 -5.39 1.46
CA GLU A 420 12.65 -4.30 0.54
C GLU A 420 11.54 -3.37 1.07
N GLY A 421 10.62 -3.85 1.93
CA GLY A 421 9.57 -3.00 2.51
C GLY A 421 10.02 -2.10 3.67
N GLN A 422 11.30 -2.10 4.05
CA GLN A 422 11.82 -1.21 5.11
C GLN A 422 12.17 0.16 4.56
N VAL A 423 11.15 0.99 4.48
CA VAL A 423 11.17 2.28 3.80
C VAL A 423 11.29 3.41 4.80
N TYR A 424 12.13 4.39 4.51
CA TYR A 424 12.26 5.62 5.29
C TYR A 424 11.97 6.83 4.40
N VAL A 425 11.00 7.64 4.81
CA VAL A 425 10.62 8.88 4.12
C VAL A 425 10.90 10.06 5.06
N PRO A 426 12.02 10.80 4.90
CA PRO A 426 12.46 11.83 5.85
C PRO A 426 11.42 12.93 6.09
N GLU A 427 10.76 13.41 5.03
CA GLU A 427 9.77 14.47 5.09
C GLU A 427 8.53 14.03 5.90
N ILE A 428 8.04 12.81 5.65
CA ILE A 428 6.90 12.25 6.36
C ILE A 428 7.27 11.96 7.82
N ASN A 429 8.48 11.45 8.08
CA ASN A 429 8.97 11.22 9.44
C ASN A 429 8.91 12.50 10.28
N PHE A 430 9.34 13.63 9.71
CA PHE A 430 9.31 14.92 10.40
C PHE A 430 7.88 15.43 10.63
N ILE A 431 6.99 15.28 9.65
CA ILE A 431 5.57 15.64 9.78
C ILE A 431 4.89 14.80 10.86
N LEU A 432 5.11 13.48 10.86
CA LEU A 432 4.59 12.56 11.87
C LEU A 432 5.12 12.91 13.27
N MET A 433 6.41 13.22 13.41
CA MET A 433 7.00 13.64 14.68
C MET A 433 6.28 14.88 15.25
N ILE A 434 6.10 15.93 14.44
CA ILE A 434 5.41 17.15 14.87
C ILE A 434 3.97 16.84 15.25
N ALA A 435 3.26 16.05 14.44
CA ALA A 435 1.88 15.66 14.71
C ALA A 435 1.79 14.88 16.04
N CYS A 436 2.64 13.88 16.27
CA CYS A 436 2.67 13.10 17.51
C CYS A 436 2.93 13.97 18.75
N VAL A 437 3.90 14.89 18.65
CA VAL A 437 4.20 15.82 19.75
C VAL A 437 3.02 16.76 20.01
N ALA A 438 2.41 17.31 18.97
CA ALA A 438 1.24 18.19 19.09
C ALA A 438 0.03 17.49 19.71
N VAL A 439 -0.25 16.25 19.28
CA VAL A 439 -1.34 15.43 19.84
C VAL A 439 -1.07 15.10 21.30
N THR A 440 0.14 14.64 21.62
CA THR A 440 0.51 14.28 23.01
C THR A 440 0.44 15.50 23.94
N ALA A 441 0.94 16.66 23.49
CA ALA A 441 0.89 17.91 24.26
C ALA A 441 -0.53 18.47 24.39
N GLY A 442 -1.37 18.36 23.35
CA GLY A 442 -2.72 18.90 23.32
C GLY A 442 -3.73 18.09 24.13
N PHE A 443 -3.69 16.75 24.02
CA PHE A 443 -4.69 15.89 24.67
C PHE A 443 -4.34 15.56 26.13
N LYS A 444 -3.04 15.43 26.45
CA LYS A 444 -2.47 15.14 27.78
C LYS A 444 -2.89 13.83 28.47
N THR A 445 -4.07 13.28 28.17
CA THR A 445 -4.62 12.07 28.81
C THR A 445 -4.84 10.94 27.82
N THR A 446 -4.57 9.71 28.27
CA THR A 446 -4.74 8.48 27.48
C THR A 446 -6.19 8.24 27.07
N THR A 447 -7.16 8.61 27.92
CA THR A 447 -8.60 8.45 27.65
C THR A 447 -9.08 9.27 26.46
N LYS A 448 -8.66 10.54 26.34
CA LYS A 448 -9.08 11.40 25.23
C LYS A 448 -8.42 10.98 23.92
N ILE A 449 -7.14 10.59 23.97
CA ILE A 449 -6.43 10.03 22.82
C ILE A 449 -7.08 8.71 22.39
N GLY A 450 -7.46 7.85 23.34
CA GLY A 450 -8.18 6.60 23.08
C GLY A 450 -9.51 6.79 22.36
N ASN A 451 -10.31 7.80 22.75
CA ASN A 451 -11.55 8.11 22.06
C ASN A 451 -11.32 8.50 20.59
N ALA A 452 -10.29 9.32 20.32
CA ALA A 452 -9.88 9.66 18.95
C ALA A 452 -9.44 8.42 18.18
N TYR A 453 -8.60 7.61 18.82
CA TYR A 453 -7.98 6.44 18.23
C TYR A 453 -9.00 5.37 17.82
N GLY A 454 -10.00 5.09 18.66
CA GLY A 454 -11.06 4.14 18.35
C GLY A 454 -11.87 4.50 17.10
N ILE A 455 -12.12 5.78 16.82
CA ILE A 455 -12.85 6.21 15.61
C ILE A 455 -12.06 5.89 14.35
N ALA A 456 -10.76 6.24 14.32
CA ALA A 456 -9.91 6.02 13.15
C ALA A 456 -9.88 4.54 12.76
N VAL A 457 -9.61 3.68 13.74
CA VAL A 457 -9.41 2.24 13.52
C VAL A 457 -10.71 1.57 13.06
N VAL A 458 -11.84 1.81 13.74
CA VAL A 458 -13.11 1.15 13.37
C VAL A 458 -13.60 1.59 12.00
N PHE A 459 -13.40 2.88 11.65
CA PHE A 459 -13.78 3.38 10.35
C PHE A 459 -12.97 2.69 9.24
N VAL A 460 -11.65 2.57 9.40
CA VAL A 460 -10.80 1.83 8.45
C VAL A 460 -11.20 0.36 8.38
N MET A 461 -11.42 -0.32 9.51
CA MET A 461 -11.85 -1.71 9.54
C MET A 461 -13.15 -1.93 8.75
N THR A 462 -14.10 -1.00 8.87
CA THR A 462 -15.37 -1.02 8.14
C THR A 462 -15.14 -0.82 6.63
N LEU A 463 -14.24 0.09 6.23
CA LEU A 463 -13.87 0.27 4.81
C LEU A 463 -13.19 -0.99 4.25
N THR A 464 -12.24 -1.57 4.98
CA THR A 464 -11.54 -2.81 4.62
C THR A 464 -12.54 -3.96 4.46
N SER A 465 -13.52 -4.09 5.37
CA SER A 465 -14.63 -5.06 5.23
C SER A 465 -15.46 -4.84 3.98
N ALA A 466 -15.79 -3.59 3.64
CA ALA A 466 -16.57 -3.26 2.45
C ALA A 466 -15.81 -3.60 1.15
N LEU A 467 -14.51 -3.31 1.08
CA LEU A 467 -13.66 -3.68 -0.05
C LEU A 467 -13.49 -5.21 -0.15
N LEU A 468 -13.34 -5.90 0.98
CA LEU A 468 -13.23 -7.36 1.00
C LEU A 468 -14.48 -8.05 0.43
N VAL A 469 -15.68 -7.52 0.69
CA VAL A 469 -16.91 -8.04 0.10
C VAL A 469 -16.86 -8.00 -1.43
N LEU A 470 -16.29 -6.94 -2.03
CA LEU A 470 -16.09 -6.86 -3.47
C LEU A 470 -15.11 -7.95 -3.96
N VAL A 471 -14.01 -8.17 -3.23
CA VAL A 471 -13.05 -9.25 -3.53
C VAL A 471 -13.70 -10.63 -3.43
N MET A 472 -14.49 -10.90 -2.39
CA MET A 472 -15.22 -12.16 -2.21
C MET A 472 -16.19 -12.44 -3.37
N ILE A 473 -16.87 -11.41 -3.87
CA ILE A 473 -17.83 -11.53 -4.99
C ILE A 473 -17.11 -11.70 -6.33
N MET A 474 -16.11 -10.86 -6.60
CA MET A 474 -15.52 -10.72 -7.94
C MET A 474 -14.38 -11.70 -8.18
N ILE A 475 -13.47 -11.82 -7.22
CA ILE A 475 -12.19 -12.53 -7.38
C ILE A 475 -12.31 -13.94 -6.81
N TRP A 476 -12.69 -14.08 -5.53
CA TRP A 476 -12.84 -15.40 -4.90
C TRP A 476 -14.08 -16.17 -5.35
N LYS A 477 -15.05 -15.47 -5.97
CA LYS A 477 -16.32 -16.04 -6.44
C LYS A 477 -17.03 -16.89 -5.37
N THR A 478 -16.99 -16.43 -4.12
CA THR A 478 -17.45 -17.21 -2.96
C THR A 478 -18.97 -17.45 -2.99
N ASN A 479 -19.42 -18.52 -2.32
CA ASN A 479 -20.83 -18.83 -2.14
C ASN A 479 -21.60 -17.66 -1.51
N LEU A 480 -22.82 -17.38 -2.02
CA LEU A 480 -23.64 -16.25 -1.55
C LEU A 480 -23.91 -16.30 -0.04
N LEU A 481 -24.17 -17.50 0.50
CA LEU A 481 -24.44 -17.69 1.91
C LEU A 481 -23.27 -17.28 2.80
N LEU A 482 -22.03 -17.56 2.38
CA LEU A 482 -20.83 -17.15 3.12
C LEU A 482 -20.63 -15.63 3.08
N ILE A 483 -20.92 -14.99 1.95
CA ILE A 483 -20.85 -13.53 1.81
C ILE A 483 -21.91 -12.87 2.71
N ILE A 484 -23.15 -13.35 2.66
CA ILE A 484 -24.23 -12.83 3.52
C ILE A 484 -23.88 -13.06 5.00
N SER A 485 -23.38 -14.24 5.36
CA SER A 485 -22.94 -14.53 6.72
C SER A 485 -21.81 -13.61 7.18
N TYR A 486 -20.81 -13.35 6.33
CA TYR A 486 -19.73 -12.40 6.62
C TYR A 486 -20.28 -10.99 6.87
N VAL A 487 -21.12 -10.47 5.97
CA VAL A 487 -21.71 -9.13 6.10
C VAL A 487 -22.58 -9.03 7.34
N LEU A 488 -23.39 -10.05 7.62
CA LEU A 488 -24.31 -10.05 8.75
C LEU A 488 -23.56 -10.14 10.09
N ILE A 489 -22.51 -10.95 10.19
CA ILE A 489 -21.79 -11.14 11.45
C ILE A 489 -20.73 -10.04 11.66
N ILE A 490 -19.77 -9.90 10.73
CA ILE A 490 -18.66 -8.96 10.87
C ILE A 490 -19.16 -7.52 10.66
N GLY A 491 -19.93 -7.29 9.59
CA GLY A 491 -20.43 -5.96 9.27
C GLY A 491 -21.34 -5.40 10.37
N SER A 492 -22.20 -6.22 10.98
CA SER A 492 -23.06 -5.73 12.07
C SER A 492 -22.27 -5.36 13.33
N VAL A 493 -21.26 -6.15 13.71
CA VAL A 493 -20.40 -5.87 14.87
C VAL A 493 -19.58 -4.60 14.65
N GLU A 494 -19.00 -4.43 13.47
CA GLU A 494 -18.25 -3.22 13.12
C GLU A 494 -19.14 -1.98 13.09
N LEU A 495 -20.35 -2.07 12.52
CA LEU A 495 -21.31 -0.96 12.56
C LEU A 495 -21.76 -0.63 13.98
N LEU A 496 -21.89 -1.64 14.86
CA LEU A 496 -22.18 -1.44 16.28
C LEU A 496 -21.04 -0.65 16.96
N TYR A 497 -19.79 -1.07 16.76
CA TYR A 497 -18.63 -0.34 17.25
C TYR A 497 -18.54 1.07 16.67
N LEU A 498 -18.77 1.22 15.37
CA LEU A 498 -18.73 2.50 14.66
C LEU A 498 -19.76 3.46 15.26
N SER A 499 -20.98 2.97 15.51
CA SER A 499 -22.04 3.76 16.14
C SER A 499 -21.61 4.25 17.54
N SER A 500 -20.98 3.40 18.34
CA SER A 500 -20.53 3.72 19.70
C SER A 500 -19.40 4.77 19.70
N VAL A 501 -18.36 4.58 18.88
CA VAL A 501 -17.22 5.50 18.84
C VAL A 501 -17.61 6.87 18.28
N LEU A 502 -18.56 6.92 17.33
CA LEU A 502 -19.09 8.18 16.80
C LEU A 502 -19.84 8.99 17.86
N TYR A 503 -20.35 8.39 18.93
CA TYR A 503 -20.93 9.13 20.05
C TYR A 503 -19.91 10.04 20.74
N LYS A 504 -18.65 9.58 20.82
CA LYS A 504 -17.52 10.30 21.43
C LYS A 504 -16.82 11.26 20.45
N PHE A 505 -17.48 11.60 19.33
CA PHE A 505 -16.92 12.50 18.32
C PHE A 505 -16.50 13.87 18.90
N LYS A 506 -17.30 14.41 19.83
CA LYS A 506 -17.01 15.69 20.51
C LYS A 506 -15.86 15.61 21.52
N ASP A 507 -15.56 14.41 22.04
CA ASP A 507 -14.56 14.18 23.09
C ASP A 507 -13.15 13.94 22.52
N GLY A 508 -12.87 14.43 21.30
CA GLY A 508 -11.60 14.27 20.60
C GLY A 508 -11.68 13.42 19.33
N GLY A 509 -12.79 12.71 19.13
CA GLY A 509 -13.03 11.85 17.97
C GLY A 509 -12.91 12.51 16.59
N TYR A 510 -13.18 13.81 16.51
CA TYR A 510 -13.07 14.58 15.27
C TYR A 510 -11.64 14.69 14.72
N LEU A 511 -10.61 14.53 15.55
CA LEU A 511 -9.23 14.80 15.18
C LEU A 511 -8.72 13.89 14.04
N PRO A 512 -8.73 12.55 14.17
CA PRO A 512 -8.26 11.68 13.08
C PRO A 512 -9.09 11.81 11.81
N LEU A 513 -10.39 12.11 11.92
CA LEU A 513 -11.24 12.38 10.75
C LEU A 513 -10.82 13.68 10.05
N ALA A 514 -10.56 14.75 10.81
CA ALA A 514 -10.05 16.01 10.25
C ALA A 514 -8.67 15.83 9.59
N PHE A 515 -7.77 15.08 10.24
CA PHE A 515 -6.46 14.76 9.69
C PHE A 515 -6.57 13.92 8.42
N ALA A 516 -7.42 12.89 8.40
CA ALA A 516 -7.64 12.05 7.23
C ALA A 516 -8.26 12.85 6.08
N LEU A 517 -9.22 13.75 6.34
CA LEU A 517 -9.80 14.62 5.32
C LEU A 517 -8.77 15.61 4.76
N PHE A 518 -7.86 16.12 5.59
CA PHE A 518 -6.77 16.99 5.14
C PHE A 518 -5.81 16.24 4.21
N LEU A 519 -5.33 15.06 4.59
CA LEU A 519 -4.47 14.23 3.75
C LEU A 519 -5.17 13.77 2.47
N MET A 520 -6.43 13.33 2.58
CA MET A 520 -7.25 12.96 1.43
C MET A 520 -7.42 14.13 0.46
N SER A 521 -7.54 15.36 0.96
CA SER A 521 -7.59 16.55 0.09
C SER A 521 -6.28 16.74 -0.68
N ILE A 522 -5.13 16.58 -0.04
CA ILE A 522 -3.82 16.63 -0.70
C ILE A 522 -3.74 15.54 -1.79
N MET A 523 -4.12 14.31 -1.44
CA MET A 523 -4.08 13.17 -2.36
C MET A 523 -5.01 13.37 -3.57
N TYR A 524 -6.22 13.84 -3.32
CA TYR A 524 -7.21 14.11 -4.36
C TYR A 524 -6.76 15.22 -5.31
N ILE A 525 -6.28 16.35 -4.77
CA ILE A 525 -5.78 17.48 -5.56
C ILE A 525 -4.62 17.01 -6.45
N TRP A 526 -3.68 16.27 -5.88
CA TRP A 526 -2.52 15.76 -6.61
C TRP A 526 -2.93 14.79 -7.73
N ASN A 527 -3.75 13.79 -7.41
CA ASN A 527 -4.22 12.79 -8.37
C ASN A 527 -5.05 13.41 -9.50
N ASP A 528 -5.92 14.37 -9.19
CA ASP A 528 -6.76 15.01 -10.21
C ASP A 528 -5.93 15.78 -11.24
N VAL A 529 -4.93 16.56 -10.78
CA VAL A 529 -4.03 17.28 -11.68
C VAL A 529 -3.10 16.34 -12.42
N TYR A 530 -2.54 15.33 -11.74
CA TYR A 530 -1.72 14.30 -12.38
C TYR A 530 -2.46 13.60 -13.52
N ARG A 531 -3.72 13.20 -13.29
CA ARG A 531 -4.57 12.59 -14.30
C ARG A 531 -4.87 13.54 -15.46
N LYS A 532 -5.26 14.79 -15.19
CA LYS A 532 -5.53 15.78 -16.24
C LYS A 532 -4.30 16.06 -17.09
N LYS A 533 -3.12 16.18 -16.47
CA LYS A 533 -1.84 16.31 -17.17
C LYS A 533 -1.58 15.10 -18.08
N TYR A 534 -1.75 13.89 -17.56
CA TYR A 534 -1.55 12.66 -18.33
C TYR A 534 -2.49 12.59 -19.55
N TYR A 535 -3.77 12.90 -19.39
CA TYR A 535 -4.72 12.94 -20.52
C TYR A 535 -4.37 14.03 -21.53
N TYR A 536 -3.96 15.22 -21.08
CA TYR A 536 -3.51 16.28 -21.96
C TYR A 536 -2.32 15.80 -22.83
N GLU A 537 -1.33 15.14 -22.22
CA GLU A 537 -0.20 14.58 -22.96
C GLU A 537 -0.65 13.50 -23.94
N LEU A 538 -1.59 12.64 -23.54
CA LEU A 538 -2.11 11.56 -24.38
C LEU A 538 -2.86 12.09 -25.61
N ASP A 539 -3.64 13.15 -25.43
CA ASP A 539 -4.42 13.79 -26.51
C ASP A 539 -3.52 14.61 -27.45
N HIS A 540 -2.44 15.20 -26.94
CA HIS A 540 -1.45 15.95 -27.71
C HIS A 540 -0.21 15.12 -28.08
N LYS A 541 -0.31 13.79 -28.03
CA LYS A 541 0.82 12.90 -28.40
C LYS A 541 1.15 13.05 -29.87
N ILE A 542 2.45 13.00 -30.17
CA ILE A 542 2.93 13.08 -31.55
C ILE A 542 2.95 11.67 -32.15
N SER A 543 2.38 11.54 -33.35
CA SER A 543 2.44 10.30 -34.11
C SER A 543 3.84 10.09 -34.73
N PRO A 544 4.28 8.85 -34.98
CA PRO A 544 5.54 8.61 -35.69
C PRO A 544 5.63 9.31 -37.05
N GLN A 545 4.51 9.41 -37.77
CA GLN A 545 4.43 10.11 -39.06
C GLN A 545 4.69 11.63 -38.91
N SER A 546 4.06 12.25 -37.91
CA SER A 546 4.29 13.67 -37.60
C SER A 546 5.72 13.93 -37.15
N LEU A 547 6.37 12.95 -36.48
CA LEU A 547 7.79 13.04 -36.13
C LEU A 547 8.67 13.06 -37.39
N LYS A 548 8.41 12.18 -38.36
CA LYS A 548 9.10 12.20 -39.65
C LYS A 548 8.96 13.53 -40.35
N GLU A 549 7.76 14.10 -40.39
CA GLU A 549 7.53 15.41 -40.99
C GLU A 549 8.32 16.51 -40.28
N ILE A 550 8.39 16.49 -38.94
CA ILE A 550 9.18 17.46 -38.17
C ILE A 550 10.66 17.32 -38.52
N ILE A 551 11.20 16.10 -38.48
CA ILE A 551 12.62 15.84 -38.76
C ILE A 551 12.99 16.11 -40.22
N ALA A 552 12.11 15.77 -41.17
CA ALA A 552 12.34 15.96 -42.60
C ALA A 552 12.18 17.42 -43.04
N ASN A 553 11.23 18.16 -42.46
CA ASN A 553 11.04 19.59 -42.77
C ASN A 553 12.09 20.47 -42.09
N GLU A 554 12.61 20.08 -40.93
CA GLU A 554 13.74 20.74 -40.30
C GLU A 554 15.06 20.31 -40.96
N LYS A 555 15.34 20.84 -42.16
CA LYS A 555 16.63 20.70 -42.89
C LYS A 555 17.87 21.20 -42.10
N ARG A 556 17.74 21.56 -40.83
CA ARG A 556 18.78 22.06 -39.92
C ARG A 556 18.96 21.20 -38.66
N LEU A 557 18.32 20.03 -38.54
CA LEU A 557 18.51 19.19 -37.35
C LEU A 557 19.89 18.52 -37.39
N HIS A 558 20.83 18.99 -36.57
CA HIS A 558 22.17 18.44 -36.51
C HIS A 558 22.20 17.23 -35.57
N ARG A 559 22.70 16.08 -36.05
CA ARG A 559 22.94 14.90 -35.21
C ARG A 559 24.31 15.00 -34.55
N ILE A 560 24.35 15.12 -33.23
CA ILE A 560 25.59 15.09 -32.44
C ILE A 560 25.85 13.67 -31.93
N PRO A 561 27.13 13.23 -31.83
CA PRO A 561 27.43 11.92 -31.25
C PRO A 561 27.02 11.89 -29.77
N GLY A 562 26.43 10.79 -29.32
CA GLY A 562 26.04 10.58 -27.92
C GLY A 562 24.67 9.93 -27.74
N PHE A 563 24.29 9.67 -26.49
CA PHE A 563 22.95 9.21 -26.10
C PHE A 563 22.12 10.35 -25.53
N ALA A 564 20.90 10.52 -26.04
CA ALA A 564 19.86 11.30 -25.38
C ALA A 564 18.84 10.38 -24.72
N ILE A 565 18.75 10.42 -23.40
CA ILE A 565 17.70 9.75 -22.64
C ILE A 565 16.60 10.77 -22.36
N PHE A 566 15.42 10.59 -22.96
CA PHE A 566 14.28 11.47 -22.79
C PHE A 566 13.24 10.83 -21.86
N TYR A 567 13.05 11.39 -20.67
CA TYR A 567 12.09 10.87 -19.70
C TYR A 567 10.66 11.34 -20.02
N SER A 568 9.74 10.40 -20.09
CA SER A 568 8.33 10.62 -20.44
C SER A 568 7.39 9.92 -19.46
N GLU A 569 6.22 10.50 -19.20
CA GLU A 569 5.14 9.81 -18.46
C GLU A 569 4.26 8.97 -19.41
N LEU A 570 4.29 9.27 -20.72
CA LEU A 570 3.54 8.55 -21.74
C LEU A 570 4.22 7.24 -22.14
N VAL A 571 3.47 6.14 -22.06
CA VAL A 571 3.92 4.81 -22.50
C VAL A 571 3.69 4.61 -24.02
N GLN A 572 2.71 5.32 -24.59
CA GLN A 572 2.38 5.30 -26.01
C GLN A 572 2.45 6.70 -26.62
N GLY A 573 3.00 6.81 -27.83
CA GLY A 573 3.23 8.08 -28.51
C GLY A 573 4.47 8.83 -27.99
N ILE A 574 4.87 9.87 -28.71
CA ILE A 574 5.98 10.74 -28.31
C ILE A 574 5.37 11.95 -27.58
N PRO A 575 5.90 12.33 -26.40
CA PRO A 575 5.33 13.43 -25.62
C PRO A 575 5.46 14.77 -26.35
N PRO A 576 4.47 15.68 -26.20
CA PRO A 576 4.45 16.97 -26.90
C PRO A 576 5.67 17.84 -26.58
N ILE A 577 6.25 17.67 -25.38
CA ILE A 577 7.46 18.38 -24.95
C ILE A 577 8.68 18.08 -25.83
N PHE A 578 8.70 16.93 -26.51
CA PHE A 578 9.77 16.61 -27.45
C PHE A 578 9.68 17.47 -28.71
N LYS A 579 8.48 17.71 -29.24
CA LYS A 579 8.28 18.67 -30.34
C LYS A 579 8.70 20.07 -29.91
N HIS A 580 8.33 20.48 -28.70
CA HIS A 580 8.76 21.76 -28.15
C HIS A 580 10.29 21.87 -28.06
N TYR A 581 10.98 20.81 -27.63
CA TYR A 581 12.45 20.77 -27.61
C TYR A 581 13.04 20.92 -29.01
N VAL A 582 12.62 20.08 -29.96
CA VAL A 582 13.15 20.04 -31.32
C VAL A 582 12.93 21.36 -32.07
N SER A 583 11.75 21.99 -31.92
CA SER A 583 11.47 23.27 -32.57
C SER A 583 12.29 24.45 -32.01
N ASN A 584 12.83 24.35 -30.79
CA ASN A 584 13.65 25.39 -30.19
C ASN A 584 15.15 25.08 -30.28
N ILE A 585 15.54 23.80 -30.31
CA ILE A 585 16.92 23.34 -30.32
C ILE A 585 17.12 22.45 -31.56
N PRO A 586 17.78 22.96 -32.62
CA PRO A 586 17.97 22.23 -33.88
C PRO A 586 19.13 21.22 -33.78
N ALA A 587 19.24 20.50 -32.66
CA ALA A 587 20.27 19.51 -32.41
C ALA A 587 19.70 18.32 -31.62
N LEU A 588 20.01 17.12 -32.10
CA LEU A 588 19.57 15.86 -31.51
C LEU A 588 20.74 14.88 -31.44
N HIS A 589 20.76 14.02 -30.42
CA HIS A 589 21.84 13.03 -30.31
C HIS A 589 21.71 11.91 -31.34
N SER A 590 22.79 11.19 -31.62
CA SER A 590 22.84 10.11 -32.62
C SER A 590 21.89 8.97 -32.24
N VAL A 591 21.79 8.65 -30.94
CA VAL A 591 20.81 7.69 -30.40
C VAL A 591 19.90 8.40 -29.41
N VAL A 592 18.58 8.22 -29.56
CA VAL A 592 17.58 8.79 -28.65
C VAL A 592 16.76 7.66 -28.05
N VAL A 593 16.68 7.60 -26.72
CA VAL A 593 15.88 6.62 -26.00
C VAL A 593 14.82 7.35 -25.18
N PHE A 594 13.55 7.16 -25.56
CA PHE A 594 12.43 7.59 -24.74
C PHE A 594 12.23 6.60 -23.60
N ILE A 595 12.40 7.05 -22.36
CA ILE A 595 12.20 6.22 -21.18
C ILE A 595 10.89 6.60 -20.51
N SER A 596 10.00 5.63 -20.41
CA SER A 596 8.73 5.77 -19.72
C SER A 596 8.70 4.91 -18.48
N ILE A 597 8.66 5.55 -17.31
CA ILE A 597 8.58 4.84 -16.04
C ILE A 597 7.11 4.58 -15.76
N LYS A 598 6.78 3.31 -15.58
CA LYS A 598 5.42 2.87 -15.35
C LYS A 598 5.33 2.14 -14.03
N SER A 599 4.46 2.61 -13.14
CA SER A 599 4.07 1.82 -11.98
C SER A 599 2.90 0.90 -12.35
N LEU A 600 3.06 -0.39 -12.15
CA LEU A 600 1.97 -1.37 -12.27
C LEU A 600 1.30 -1.58 -10.90
N PRO A 601 -0.01 -1.87 -10.86
CA PRO A 601 -0.74 -2.22 -9.65
C PRO A 601 -0.43 -3.67 -9.23
N ILE A 602 0.85 -3.99 -9.07
CA ILE A 602 1.34 -5.27 -8.56
C ILE A 602 2.48 -4.97 -7.60
N SER A 603 2.67 -5.86 -6.61
CA SER A 603 3.73 -5.70 -5.62
C SER A 603 5.09 -5.54 -6.27
N LYS A 604 5.53 -6.57 -7.02
CA LYS A 604 6.89 -6.69 -7.55
C LYS A 604 6.93 -7.17 -9.00
N ILE A 605 7.91 -6.69 -9.75
CA ILE A 605 8.22 -7.12 -11.12
C ILE A 605 9.62 -7.74 -11.17
N SER A 606 9.72 -8.89 -11.84
CA SER A 606 11.00 -9.56 -12.07
C SER A 606 11.95 -8.66 -12.88
N MET A 607 13.26 -8.80 -12.71
CA MET A 607 14.25 -7.99 -13.45
C MET A 607 14.17 -8.22 -14.96
N GLU A 608 13.74 -9.41 -15.37
CA GLU A 608 13.66 -9.80 -16.78
C GLU A 608 12.52 -9.05 -17.47
N GLU A 609 11.32 -9.03 -16.86
CA GLU A 609 10.11 -8.38 -17.40
C GLU A 609 10.06 -6.84 -17.17
N ARG A 610 11.08 -6.29 -16.49
CA ARG A 610 11.15 -4.88 -16.07
C ARG A 610 11.32 -3.91 -17.23
N PHE A 611 12.11 -4.29 -18.23
CA PHE A 611 12.49 -3.42 -19.34
C PHE A 611 11.86 -3.90 -20.63
N ILE A 612 11.02 -3.06 -21.22
CA ILE A 612 10.40 -3.36 -22.51
C ILE A 612 10.92 -2.38 -23.54
N PHE A 613 11.70 -2.92 -24.46
CA PHE A 613 12.24 -2.15 -25.55
C PHE A 613 11.35 -2.26 -26.78
N ARG A 614 11.18 -1.11 -27.43
CA ARG A 614 10.45 -0.98 -28.69
C ARG A 614 11.19 -0.01 -29.59
N ARG A 615 11.24 -0.33 -30.87
CA ARG A 615 11.63 0.63 -31.89
C ARG A 615 10.45 1.56 -32.19
N VAL A 616 10.69 2.87 -32.22
CA VAL A 616 9.62 3.84 -32.54
C VAL A 616 9.34 3.83 -34.05
N GLU A 617 10.36 3.56 -34.87
CA GLU A 617 10.27 3.50 -36.33
C GLU A 617 11.40 2.66 -36.95
N HIS A 618 11.23 2.20 -38.20
CA HIS A 618 12.24 1.40 -38.93
C HIS A 618 13.46 2.23 -39.35
N ASP A 619 14.63 1.66 -39.01
CA ASP A 619 16.02 1.87 -39.46
C ASP A 619 16.65 3.28 -39.53
N GLU A 620 15.95 4.34 -39.90
CA GLU A 620 16.62 5.60 -40.26
C GLU A 620 16.87 6.55 -39.08
N LEU A 621 16.01 6.56 -38.06
CA LEU A 621 16.03 7.62 -37.03
C LEU A 621 16.75 7.27 -35.72
N LYS A 622 17.09 5.98 -35.49
CA LYS A 622 17.76 5.46 -34.27
C LYS A 622 17.08 5.94 -32.98
N ILE A 623 15.75 5.94 -33.00
CA ILE A 623 14.90 6.32 -31.88
C ILE A 623 14.29 5.06 -31.27
N PHE A 624 14.64 4.81 -30.02
CA PHE A 624 14.13 3.70 -29.24
C PHE A 624 13.18 4.20 -28.15
N ARG A 625 12.31 3.32 -27.70
CA ARG A 625 11.52 3.49 -26.50
C ARG A 625 11.83 2.36 -25.55
N CYS A 626 12.03 2.70 -24.28
CA CYS A 626 12.09 1.77 -23.19
C CYS A 626 10.96 2.09 -22.22
N VAL A 627 10.11 1.10 -21.92
CA VAL A 627 9.16 1.17 -20.82
C VAL A 627 9.77 0.44 -19.65
N VAL A 628 10.06 1.15 -18.57
CA VAL A 628 10.60 0.57 -17.33
C VAL A 628 9.43 0.40 -16.36
N ARG A 629 9.09 -0.85 -16.08
CA ARG A 629 7.95 -1.21 -15.23
C ARG A 629 8.42 -1.45 -13.79
N TYR A 630 7.76 -0.81 -12.83
CA TYR A 630 7.96 -1.05 -11.41
C TYR A 630 6.65 -1.48 -10.76
N GLY A 631 6.71 -2.47 -9.88
CA GLY A 631 5.68 -2.69 -8.88
C GLY A 631 5.71 -1.60 -7.80
N TYR A 632 4.67 -1.54 -6.97
CA TYR A 632 4.58 -0.50 -5.94
C TYR A 632 5.56 -0.73 -4.77
N THR A 633 6.13 -1.93 -4.62
CA THR A 633 7.19 -2.23 -3.64
C THR A 633 8.59 -2.29 -4.25
N ASP A 634 8.73 -2.19 -5.58
CA ASP A 634 10.04 -2.28 -6.22
C ASP A 634 10.97 -1.11 -5.86
N VAL A 635 12.24 -1.47 -5.59
CA VAL A 635 13.31 -0.53 -5.27
C VAL A 635 13.85 0.10 -6.56
N ARG A 636 14.03 1.43 -6.55
CA ARG A 636 14.58 2.20 -7.69
C ARG A 636 16.08 2.48 -7.59
N ASP A 637 16.69 2.09 -6.48
CA ASP A 637 18.11 2.28 -6.18
C ASP A 637 18.83 0.93 -6.35
N GLU A 638 19.19 0.63 -7.60
CA GLU A 638 19.97 -0.56 -7.93
C GLU A 638 21.46 -0.26 -7.74
N LYS A 639 22.24 -1.26 -7.26
CA LYS A 639 23.70 -1.13 -7.10
C LYS A 639 24.44 -0.85 -8.42
N GLU A 640 23.78 -1.13 -9.54
CA GLU A 640 24.25 -0.88 -10.90
C GLU A 640 23.54 0.38 -11.44
N PRO A 641 24.26 1.34 -12.05
CA PRO A 641 23.64 2.53 -12.64
C PRO A 641 22.57 2.13 -13.67
N LEU A 642 21.41 2.79 -13.63
CA LEU A 642 20.32 2.55 -14.59
C LEU A 642 20.79 2.67 -16.05
N GLU A 643 21.75 3.56 -16.30
CA GLU A 643 22.40 3.76 -17.60
C GLU A 643 23.01 2.46 -18.15
N ASP A 644 23.81 1.77 -17.34
CA ASP A 644 24.51 0.54 -17.74
C ASP A 644 23.52 -0.59 -18.02
N LEU A 645 22.50 -0.72 -17.17
CA LEU A 645 21.45 -1.71 -17.32
C LEU A 645 20.61 -1.46 -18.59
N LEU A 646 20.23 -0.21 -18.84
CA LEU A 646 19.50 0.18 -20.04
C LEU A 646 20.30 -0.11 -21.31
N VAL A 647 21.58 0.24 -21.33
CA VAL A 647 22.46 0.03 -22.50
C VAL A 647 22.66 -1.45 -22.76
N ARG A 648 22.92 -2.25 -21.71
CA ARG A 648 23.07 -3.71 -21.82
C ARG A 648 21.81 -4.36 -22.40
N ARG A 649 20.63 -3.99 -21.90
CA ARG A 649 19.35 -4.55 -22.37
C ARG A 649 18.98 -4.05 -23.77
N LEU A 650 19.30 -2.80 -24.10
CA LEU A 650 19.13 -2.27 -25.46
C LEU A 650 19.99 -3.03 -26.47
N LYS A 651 21.26 -3.32 -26.14
CA LYS A 651 22.14 -4.15 -26.98
C LYS A 651 21.58 -5.56 -27.20
N SER A 652 21.10 -6.21 -26.13
CA SER A 652 20.45 -7.53 -26.23
C SER A 652 19.25 -7.48 -27.18
N PHE A 653 18.37 -6.49 -27.00
CA PHE A 653 17.18 -6.32 -27.84
C PHE A 653 17.54 -6.15 -29.32
N VAL A 654 18.51 -5.28 -29.66
CA VAL A 654 18.94 -5.07 -31.05
C VAL A 654 19.56 -6.35 -31.62
N GLY A 655 20.38 -7.06 -30.84
CA GLY A 655 20.98 -8.33 -31.25
C GLY A 655 19.96 -9.45 -31.49
N GLU A 656 18.88 -9.51 -30.71
CA GLU A 656 17.83 -10.51 -30.86
C GLU A 656 16.88 -10.21 -32.05
N VAL A 657 16.60 -8.93 -32.32
CA VAL A 657 15.83 -8.52 -33.51
C VAL A 657 16.53 -8.99 -34.79
N ARG A 658 17.87 -8.88 -34.85
CA ARG A 658 18.71 -9.40 -35.93
C ARG A 658 18.50 -10.89 -36.19
N VAL A 659 18.45 -11.70 -35.14
CA VAL A 659 18.27 -13.17 -35.25
C VAL A 659 16.90 -13.49 -35.83
N LEU A 660 15.86 -12.73 -35.49
CA LEU A 660 14.51 -12.97 -36.00
C LEU A 660 14.34 -12.53 -37.46
N ASP A 661 14.93 -11.40 -37.86
CA ASP A 661 14.88 -10.93 -39.25
C ASP A 661 15.70 -11.85 -40.17
N SER A 662 16.82 -12.38 -39.70
CA SER A 662 17.58 -13.42 -40.43
C SER A 662 16.83 -14.77 -40.49
N SER A 663 16.05 -15.11 -39.47
CA SER A 663 15.22 -16.33 -39.45
C SER A 663 13.97 -16.25 -40.35
N GLN A 664 13.40 -15.05 -40.55
CA GLN A 664 12.25 -14.84 -41.44
C GLN A 664 12.65 -14.68 -42.92
N LYS A 665 13.91 -14.31 -43.21
CA LYS A 665 14.43 -14.13 -44.59
C LYS A 665 14.83 -15.44 -45.30
N VAL A 666 14.37 -16.61 -44.84
CA VAL A 666 14.71 -17.90 -45.48
C VAL A 666 13.81 -18.27 -46.67
N GLU A 667 12.72 -17.53 -46.96
CA GLU A 667 11.80 -17.89 -48.07
C GLU A 667 11.65 -16.92 -49.25
N GLU A 668 12.22 -15.70 -49.26
CA GLU A 668 12.19 -14.87 -50.47
C GLU A 668 13.54 -14.15 -50.70
N GLU A 669 14.16 -14.54 -51.82
CA GLU A 669 15.29 -13.98 -52.58
C GLU A 669 16.30 -13.03 -51.92
N ARG A 670 17.56 -13.49 -52.00
CA ARG A 670 18.80 -12.75 -51.73
C ARG A 670 18.92 -11.54 -52.66
N MET A 671 18.84 -10.33 -52.11
CA MET A 671 19.81 -9.24 -52.35
C MET A 671 19.45 -7.99 -51.54
N SER A 672 20.48 -7.35 -50.97
CA SER A 672 20.50 -6.06 -50.27
C SER A 672 19.77 -5.95 -48.91
N ASP A 673 20.51 -6.22 -47.83
CA ASP A 673 20.86 -5.27 -46.76
C ASP A 673 21.22 -6.08 -45.50
N ASP A 674 22.46 -6.58 -45.47
CA ASP A 674 23.03 -7.37 -44.35
C ASP A 674 23.97 -6.50 -43.48
N GLY A 675 24.17 -5.22 -43.84
CA GLY A 675 25.10 -4.29 -43.18
C GLY A 675 24.45 -3.31 -42.20
N GLY A 676 23.14 -3.07 -42.26
CA GLY A 676 22.48 -2.02 -41.47
C GLY A 676 22.54 -2.21 -39.94
N GLU A 677 22.37 -3.44 -39.45
CA GLU A 677 22.24 -3.70 -38.00
C GLU A 677 23.58 -3.85 -37.24
N GLU A 678 24.63 -4.38 -37.87
CA GLU A 678 25.99 -4.33 -37.30
C GLU A 678 26.47 -2.88 -37.14
N THR A 679 26.12 -2.03 -38.11
CA THR A 679 26.38 -0.60 -38.05
C THR A 679 25.65 0.06 -36.86
N ILE A 680 24.43 -0.36 -36.54
CA ILE A 680 23.65 0.20 -35.41
C ILE A 680 24.27 -0.18 -34.06
N ILE A 681 24.75 -1.42 -33.89
CA ILE A 681 25.42 -1.84 -32.65
C ILE A 681 26.73 -1.07 -32.47
N GLU A 682 27.54 -0.95 -33.52
CA GLU A 682 28.79 -0.17 -33.48
C GLU A 682 28.53 1.32 -33.20
N GLU A 683 27.44 1.89 -33.72
CA GLU A 683 27.06 3.27 -33.45
C GLU A 683 26.44 3.48 -32.06
N ILE A 684 25.77 2.46 -31.51
CA ILE A 684 25.37 2.41 -30.09
C ILE A 684 26.64 2.41 -29.22
N GLU A 685 27.71 1.74 -29.63
CA GLU A 685 28.99 1.75 -28.91
C GLU A 685 29.71 3.10 -29.03
N LYS A 686 29.85 3.64 -30.25
CA LYS A 686 30.42 4.98 -30.49
C LYS A 686 29.60 6.08 -29.82
N GLY A 687 28.27 5.94 -29.78
CA GLY A 687 27.38 6.85 -29.06
C GLY A 687 27.64 6.81 -27.55
N LEU A 688 27.99 5.66 -27.00
CA LEU A 688 28.29 5.52 -25.58
C LEU A 688 29.60 6.23 -25.21
N GLU A 689 30.61 6.15 -26.09
CA GLU A 689 31.86 6.90 -25.98
C GLU A 689 31.63 8.43 -26.06
N GLY A 690 30.62 8.86 -26.81
CA GLY A 690 30.17 10.26 -26.91
C GLY A 690 29.47 10.81 -25.66
N GLY A 691 29.15 9.97 -24.67
CA GLY A 691 28.51 10.34 -23.42
C GLY A 691 26.98 10.30 -23.44
N ILE A 692 26.38 10.27 -22.24
CA ILE A 692 24.93 10.19 -22.02
C ILE A 692 24.42 11.52 -21.48
N VAL A 693 23.34 12.04 -22.09
CA VAL A 693 22.64 13.26 -21.67
C VAL A 693 21.20 12.92 -21.31
N HIS A 694 20.76 13.39 -20.15
CA HIS A 694 19.43 13.15 -19.60
C HIS A 694 18.54 14.36 -19.80
N LEU A 695 17.52 14.22 -20.63
CA LEU A 695 16.50 15.24 -20.88
C LEU A 695 15.25 14.97 -20.04
N ILE A 696 14.94 15.89 -19.13
CA ILE A 696 13.77 15.79 -18.25
C ILE A 696 12.81 16.92 -18.56
N GLY A 697 11.54 16.57 -18.78
CA GLY A 697 10.47 17.54 -18.90
C GLY A 697 10.11 18.19 -17.56
N GLU A 698 10.19 19.51 -17.47
CA GLU A 698 9.63 20.30 -16.38
C GLU A 698 8.32 20.95 -16.83
N SER A 699 7.21 20.29 -16.48
CA SER A 699 5.87 20.73 -16.83
C SER A 699 5.33 21.73 -15.80
N GLU A 700 5.10 22.98 -16.19
CA GLU A 700 4.27 23.91 -15.42
C GLU A 700 2.81 23.73 -15.80
N VAL A 701 1.90 23.81 -14.82
CA VAL A 701 0.49 23.54 -15.04
C VAL A 701 -0.32 24.78 -14.68
N VAL A 702 -1.14 25.25 -15.62
CA VAL A 702 -1.99 26.43 -15.46
C VAL A 702 -3.41 26.08 -15.89
N ALA A 703 -4.42 26.56 -15.16
CA ALA A 703 -5.81 26.40 -15.58
C ALA A 703 -6.10 27.20 -16.85
N SER A 704 -6.76 26.58 -17.84
CA SER A 704 -7.17 27.24 -19.08
C SER A 704 -8.03 28.49 -18.80
N LYS A 705 -7.95 29.50 -19.69
CA LYS A 705 -8.61 30.82 -19.53
C LYS A 705 -10.13 30.71 -19.26
N GLY A 706 -10.79 29.73 -19.86
CA GLY A 706 -12.24 29.44 -19.70
C GLY A 706 -12.61 28.58 -18.48
N SER A 707 -11.64 28.18 -17.64
CA SER A 707 -11.89 27.35 -16.47
C SER A 707 -12.67 28.10 -15.38
N GLY A 708 -13.64 27.42 -14.76
CA GLY A 708 -14.37 27.94 -13.60
C GLY A 708 -13.45 28.25 -12.41
N ILE A 709 -13.94 29.10 -11.49
CA ILE A 709 -13.17 29.63 -10.34
C ILE A 709 -12.58 28.49 -9.50
N GLY A 710 -13.35 27.43 -9.21
CA GLY A 710 -12.86 26.29 -8.44
C GLY A 710 -11.67 25.58 -9.08
N LYS A 711 -11.69 25.39 -10.42
CA LYS A 711 -10.58 24.77 -11.16
C LYS A 711 -9.33 25.65 -11.18
N LYS A 712 -9.52 26.98 -11.27
CA LYS A 712 -8.41 27.95 -11.16
C LYS A 712 -7.76 27.90 -9.76
N ILE A 713 -8.55 27.85 -8.69
CA ILE A 713 -8.03 27.72 -7.31
C ILE A 713 -7.25 26.41 -7.15
N LEU A 714 -7.84 25.30 -7.60
CA LEU A 714 -7.25 23.96 -7.50
C LEU A 714 -5.87 23.87 -8.18
N ILE A 715 -5.79 24.30 -9.44
CA ILE A 715 -4.59 24.13 -10.27
C ILE A 715 -3.56 25.21 -9.97
N ASN A 716 -3.96 26.49 -10.04
CA ASN A 716 -2.99 27.59 -9.99
C ASN A 716 -2.43 27.81 -8.58
N TYR A 717 -3.21 27.51 -7.53
CA TYR A 717 -2.81 27.73 -6.14
C TYR A 717 -2.52 26.42 -5.42
N ALA A 718 -3.50 25.53 -5.25
CA ALA A 718 -3.34 24.37 -4.38
C ALA A 718 -2.28 23.38 -4.90
N TYR A 719 -2.37 22.98 -6.17
CA TYR A 719 -1.38 22.07 -6.76
C TYR A 719 0.00 22.70 -6.86
N ASN A 720 0.11 23.95 -7.33
CA ASN A 720 1.40 24.63 -7.44
C ASN A 720 2.05 24.88 -6.06
N PHE A 721 1.25 25.15 -5.02
CA PHE A 721 1.74 25.22 -3.65
C PHE A 721 2.34 23.88 -3.21
N LEU A 722 1.62 22.77 -3.42
CA LEU A 722 2.14 21.43 -3.11
C LEU A 722 3.42 21.12 -3.91
N LYS A 723 3.43 21.39 -5.22
CA LYS A 723 4.58 21.16 -6.11
C LYS A 723 5.80 21.99 -5.71
N LYS A 724 5.63 23.23 -5.23
CA LYS A 724 6.73 24.11 -4.82
C LYS A 724 7.29 23.80 -3.43
N ASN A 725 6.44 23.41 -2.49
CA ASN A 725 6.85 23.16 -1.11
C ASN A 725 7.36 21.74 -0.87
N LEU A 726 6.99 20.79 -1.71
CA LEU A 726 7.49 19.42 -1.65
C LEU A 726 8.67 19.32 -2.62
N LYS A 727 9.82 18.81 -2.14
CA LYS A 727 11.02 18.66 -2.96
C LYS A 727 10.67 17.90 -4.23
N GLN A 728 10.93 18.51 -5.39
CA GLN A 728 10.87 17.79 -6.65
C GLN A 728 11.77 16.55 -6.52
N GLY A 729 11.22 15.37 -6.82
CA GLY A 729 11.94 14.09 -6.88
C GLY A 729 13.02 14.06 -7.98
N ASP A 730 13.75 15.15 -8.18
CA ASP A 730 14.83 15.28 -9.14
C ASP A 730 16.02 14.36 -8.85
N LYS A 731 16.04 13.74 -7.66
CA LYS A 731 17.01 12.72 -7.24
C LYS A 731 16.57 11.28 -7.49
N VAL A 732 15.43 11.04 -8.17
CA VAL A 732 14.87 9.67 -8.34
C VAL A 732 15.81 8.73 -9.13
N PHE A 733 16.81 9.26 -9.83
CA PHE A 733 17.73 8.46 -10.64
C PHE A 733 19.22 8.74 -10.39
N ASP A 734 19.55 9.53 -9.35
CA ASP A 734 20.93 9.99 -9.10
C ASP A 734 21.65 10.50 -10.37
N ILE A 735 20.88 11.13 -11.27
CA ILE A 735 21.38 11.61 -12.56
C ILE A 735 22.48 12.65 -12.28
N PRO A 736 23.69 12.48 -12.82
CA PRO A 736 24.76 13.45 -12.67
C PRO A 736 24.30 14.85 -13.10
N HIS A 737 24.44 15.83 -12.21
CA HIS A 737 23.99 17.20 -12.45
C HIS A 737 24.61 17.82 -13.71
N GLU A 738 25.84 17.43 -14.06
CA GLU A 738 26.57 17.90 -15.24
C GLU A 738 25.98 17.39 -16.57
N ARG A 739 25.20 16.30 -16.54
CA ARG A 739 24.64 15.62 -17.72
C ARG A 739 23.12 15.79 -17.84
N LYS A 740 22.52 16.68 -17.04
CA LYS A 740 21.07 16.86 -16.93
C LYS A 740 20.62 18.13 -17.65
N VAL A 741 19.68 17.99 -18.58
CA VAL A 741 19.00 19.10 -19.27
C VAL A 741 17.52 19.09 -18.90
N LYS A 742 17.01 20.20 -18.38
CA LYS A 742 15.58 20.38 -18.11
C LYS A 742 14.92 21.16 -19.23
N VAL A 743 13.86 20.60 -19.81
CA VAL A 743 13.05 21.25 -20.85
C VAL A 743 11.77 21.74 -20.20
N GLY A 744 11.54 23.06 -20.19
CA GLY A 744 10.30 23.63 -19.66
C GLY A 744 9.17 23.60 -20.69
N MET A 745 7.95 23.26 -20.26
CA MET A 745 6.73 23.44 -21.05
C MET A 745 5.54 23.77 -20.15
N THR A 746 4.70 24.72 -20.57
CA THR A 746 3.48 25.08 -19.84
C THR A 746 2.28 24.34 -20.42
N TYR A 747 1.54 23.67 -19.54
CA TYR A 747 0.35 22.90 -19.83
C TYR A 747 -0.88 23.69 -19.39
N GLU A 748 -1.73 24.05 -20.33
CA GLU A 748 -3.03 24.66 -20.04
C GLU A 748 -4.11 23.58 -19.89
N LEU A 749 -4.54 23.32 -18.65
CA LEU A 749 -5.48 22.24 -18.30
C LEU A 749 -6.94 22.66 -18.16
#